data_AF-A0AAU4IP35-F1
#
_entry.id   AF-A0AAU4IP35-F1
#
_cell.length_a   1.000
_cell.length_b   1.000
_cell.length_c   1.000
_cell.angle_alpha   90.00
_cell.angle_beta   90.00
_cell.angle_gamma   90.00
#
_symmetry.space_group_name_H-M   'P 1'
#
loop_
_entity.id
_entity.type
_entity.pdbx_description
1 polymer ?
#
loop_
_entity_poly.entity_id
_entity_poly.type
_entity_poly.pdbx_seq_one_letter_code
_entity_poly.pdbx_strand_id
1 'polypeptide(L)'
;MVLPLAVTDPGDLARLENLFGAMWSVKRALQRDARAKVDSYWAAFHEREERGAKAARQRLGLSREALERCAYKHLEDSGHLKHHVSKALAMHMADEVWNGVSRHLFPDATGQRFGRPKVGRRHDFTRIPGRARSHTSENKWETFRLVGTLLGHASAYAAAGRHALTQPRRMPKPTVPDIRVPTGIVTASGKPATRKTTWWDHSGPLAVVFAGGPGSARGDLVLPVRIPQQPGQWTRVQHFLSSPGRWHKVDLVRRRKASAPGGWVYEAHLMVLGPGYTAPSVRTMRDRAARLDRVGGVDGNVSNLSVVSFPADLTGGRPFSTEITLTESERVLLERQAKKRRDRARALERSRRATNIAQYGLSKKQAKQAARRAEKALRPKAVTVPGGARAARSDGVPKQAFRRDRLSGNYRKQRARQAEHAAGVAEHRRHRARLVAREIIAAHGPALVVEDCDIRTWYRLWGKRLSQTTPGMLISALKAECEAAGGRLVRASTWSTALSQHCLCGARVTKNLRDREHKCTACGLTGKRDLVSAALAAFVRFTDIADPKTAYLDTAVSQHVQITYAQALEEALRESTTPSPKPLRRPGRVAVPRLGRETSAPRTAGQRNQATPDEPRLRGHAGKPGPRPACSPQLTLW
;
A
#
# COMPACT_ATOMS: atom_id res chain seq x y z
N MET A 1 -9.91 -9.60 5.74
CA MET A 1 -8.95 -10.72 5.72
C MET A 1 -8.51 -11.00 4.29
N VAL A 2 -7.24 -11.33 4.05
CA VAL A 2 -6.76 -11.74 2.71
C VAL A 2 -6.66 -13.27 2.69
N LEU A 3 -7.33 -13.89 1.72
CA LEU A 3 -7.41 -15.34 1.55
C LEU A 3 -6.76 -15.72 0.21
N PRO A 4 -5.59 -16.37 0.21
CA PRO A 4 -5.00 -16.88 -1.03
C PRO A 4 -5.92 -17.91 -1.71
N LEU A 5 -6.05 -17.84 -3.03
CA LEU A 5 -6.84 -18.79 -3.82
C LEU A 5 -5.93 -19.80 -4.51
N ALA A 6 -6.25 -21.09 -4.40
CA ALA A 6 -5.53 -22.18 -5.03
C ALA A 6 -6.00 -22.39 -6.47
N VAL A 7 -5.62 -21.47 -7.36
CA VAL A 7 -5.90 -21.59 -8.80
C VAL A 7 -4.84 -22.48 -9.44
N THR A 8 -5.09 -23.79 -9.46
CA THR A 8 -4.17 -24.77 -10.05
C THR A 8 -4.67 -25.41 -11.34
N ASP A 9 -5.97 -25.32 -11.61
CA ASP A 9 -6.59 -25.83 -12.82
C ASP A 9 -6.41 -24.84 -13.99
N PRO A 10 -5.88 -25.28 -15.16
CA PRO A 10 -5.72 -24.42 -16.33
C PRO A 10 -7.04 -23.82 -16.85
N GLY A 11 -8.13 -24.58 -16.74
CA GLY A 11 -9.47 -24.12 -17.15
C GLY A 11 -9.95 -22.93 -16.32
N ASP A 12 -9.87 -23.03 -14.99
CA ASP A 12 -10.20 -21.92 -14.09
C ASP A 12 -9.28 -20.73 -14.27
N LEU A 13 -7.99 -20.96 -14.51
CA LEU A 13 -7.03 -19.88 -14.78
C LEU A 13 -7.46 -19.09 -16.02
N ALA A 14 -7.82 -19.77 -17.11
CA ALA A 14 -8.33 -19.12 -18.32
C ALA A 14 -9.63 -18.36 -18.05
N ARG A 15 -10.57 -18.93 -17.28
CA ARG A 15 -11.81 -18.27 -16.88
C ARG A 15 -11.54 -16.99 -16.07
N LEU A 16 -10.59 -17.03 -15.13
CA LEU A 16 -10.17 -15.86 -14.35
C LEU A 16 -9.49 -14.80 -15.21
N GLU A 17 -8.61 -15.19 -16.12
CA GLU A 17 -7.96 -14.24 -17.03
C GLU A 17 -8.98 -13.53 -17.93
N ASN A 18 -9.98 -14.27 -18.42
CA ASN A 18 -11.09 -13.73 -19.21
C ASN A 18 -11.97 -12.81 -18.36
N LEU A 19 -12.31 -13.18 -17.12
CA LEU A 19 -13.05 -12.32 -16.18
C LEU A 19 -12.32 -10.99 -15.93
N PHE A 20 -11.02 -11.03 -15.62
CA PHE A 20 -10.21 -9.81 -15.45
C PHE A 20 -10.06 -9.01 -16.74
N GLY A 21 -10.01 -9.68 -17.90
CA GLY A 21 -9.99 -9.04 -19.21
C GLY A 21 -11.27 -8.28 -19.50
N ALA A 22 -12.41 -8.95 -19.31
CA ALA A 22 -13.74 -8.41 -19.52
C ALA A 22 -14.04 -7.24 -18.56
N MET A 23 -13.75 -7.41 -17.27
CA MET A 23 -13.91 -6.32 -16.28
C MET A 23 -13.02 -5.12 -16.58
N TRP A 24 -11.81 -5.34 -17.11
CA TRP A 24 -10.94 -4.25 -17.55
C TRP A 24 -11.54 -3.50 -18.74
N SER A 25 -12.13 -4.19 -19.72
CA SER A 25 -12.81 -3.57 -20.86
C SER A 25 -13.96 -2.67 -20.39
N VAL A 26 -14.83 -3.17 -19.50
CA VAL A 26 -15.92 -2.40 -18.89
C VAL A 26 -15.38 -1.18 -18.14
N LYS A 27 -14.39 -1.37 -17.24
CA LYS A 27 -13.77 -0.26 -16.50
C LYS A 27 -13.19 0.80 -17.41
N ARG A 28 -12.49 0.40 -18.46
CA ARG A 28 -11.81 1.32 -19.39
C ARG A 28 -12.83 2.14 -20.17
N ALA A 29 -13.92 1.54 -20.63
CA ALA A 29 -15.02 2.25 -21.29
C ALA A 29 -15.63 3.29 -20.34
N LEU A 30 -15.98 2.87 -19.12
CA LEU A 30 -16.51 3.76 -18.09
C LEU A 30 -15.56 4.92 -17.73
N GLN A 31 -14.26 4.65 -17.62
CA GLN A 31 -13.28 5.70 -17.35
C GLN A 31 -13.16 6.72 -18.48
N ARG A 32 -13.40 6.31 -19.73
CA ARG A 32 -13.42 7.22 -20.88
C ARG A 32 -14.68 8.07 -20.87
N ASP A 33 -15.84 7.47 -20.64
CA ASP A 33 -17.11 8.19 -20.54
C ASP A 33 -17.07 9.19 -19.38
N ALA A 34 -16.63 8.74 -18.21
CA ALA A 34 -16.46 9.58 -17.03
C ALA A 34 -15.51 10.75 -17.31
N ARG A 35 -14.41 10.50 -18.04
CA ARG A 35 -13.47 11.55 -18.40
C ARG A 35 -14.08 12.56 -19.37
N ALA A 36 -14.75 12.09 -20.42
CA ALA A 36 -15.43 12.94 -21.39
C ALA A 36 -16.48 13.82 -20.70
N LYS A 37 -17.35 13.21 -19.88
CA LYS A 37 -18.36 13.93 -19.09
C LYS A 37 -17.76 14.98 -18.14
N VAL A 38 -16.65 14.67 -17.48
CA VAL A 38 -15.94 15.63 -16.61
C VAL A 38 -15.33 16.78 -17.42
N ASP A 39 -14.70 16.48 -18.56
CA ASP A 39 -14.11 17.52 -19.41
C ASP A 39 -15.23 18.43 -19.97
N SER A 40 -16.37 17.86 -20.41
CA SER A 40 -17.56 18.63 -20.80
C SER A 40 -18.13 19.46 -19.66
N TYR A 41 -18.17 18.92 -18.43
CA TYR A 41 -18.63 19.64 -17.25
C TYR A 41 -17.81 20.89 -17.00
N TRP A 42 -16.48 20.81 -17.13
CA TRP A 42 -15.61 21.97 -16.96
C TRP A 42 -15.66 22.96 -18.12
N ALA A 43 -15.88 22.48 -19.35
CA ALA A 43 -16.05 23.34 -20.52
C ALA A 43 -17.36 24.15 -20.48
N ALA A 44 -18.43 23.62 -19.88
CA ALA A 44 -19.72 24.29 -19.73
C ALA A 44 -19.71 25.33 -18.59
N PHE A 45 -18.80 26.30 -18.61
CA PHE A 45 -18.70 27.27 -17.51
C PHE A 45 -19.89 28.24 -17.45
N HIS A 46 -20.34 28.78 -18.59
CA HIS A 46 -21.52 29.63 -18.67
C HIS A 46 -22.76 28.96 -18.08
N GLU A 47 -23.04 27.71 -18.46
CA GLU A 47 -24.18 26.96 -17.90
C GLU A 47 -24.06 26.74 -16.39
N ARG A 48 -22.85 26.54 -15.85
CA ARG A 48 -22.66 26.39 -14.41
C ARG A 48 -22.91 27.68 -13.65
N GLU A 49 -22.64 28.83 -14.27
CA GLU A 49 -22.91 30.16 -13.70
C GLU A 49 -24.39 30.52 -13.81
N GLU A 50 -25.00 30.33 -14.97
CA GLU A 50 -26.40 30.69 -15.24
C GLU A 50 -27.42 29.74 -14.59
N ARG A 51 -27.22 28.42 -14.73
CA ARG A 51 -28.19 27.38 -14.33
C ARG A 51 -27.73 26.56 -13.13
N GLY A 52 -26.51 26.81 -12.65
CA GLY A 52 -25.92 26.15 -11.50
C GLY A 52 -25.22 24.82 -11.81
N ALA A 53 -24.20 24.51 -11.00
CA ALA A 53 -23.39 23.30 -11.14
C ALA A 53 -24.18 21.98 -11.03
N LYS A 54 -25.32 21.97 -10.33
CA LYS A 54 -26.17 20.77 -10.20
C LYS A 54 -26.86 20.44 -11.53
N ALA A 55 -27.41 21.43 -12.23
CA ALA A 55 -28.09 21.26 -13.50
C ALA A 55 -27.12 20.72 -14.57
N ALA A 56 -25.93 21.33 -14.68
CA ALA A 56 -24.88 20.87 -15.59
C ALA A 56 -24.47 19.39 -15.33
N ARG A 57 -24.36 18.97 -14.06
CA ARG A 57 -24.09 17.57 -13.71
C ARG A 57 -25.22 16.62 -14.12
N GLN A 58 -26.47 17.01 -13.90
CA GLN A 58 -27.64 16.20 -14.25
C GLN A 58 -27.72 16.00 -15.77
N ARG A 59 -27.60 17.07 -16.56
CA ARG A 59 -27.58 17.02 -18.04
C ARG A 59 -26.49 16.11 -18.58
N LEU A 60 -25.29 16.17 -18.00
CA LEU A 60 -24.14 15.35 -18.42
C LEU A 60 -24.17 13.92 -17.86
N GLY A 61 -25.15 13.57 -17.03
CA GLY A 61 -25.20 12.28 -16.36
C GLY A 61 -23.96 12.02 -15.49
N LEU A 62 -23.50 13.03 -14.76
CA LEU A 62 -22.47 12.94 -13.73
C LEU A 62 -23.12 12.60 -12.38
N SER A 63 -23.64 11.38 -12.29
CA SER A 63 -24.09 10.76 -11.05
C SER A 63 -23.60 9.31 -10.98
N ARG A 64 -23.72 8.71 -9.79
CA ARG A 64 -23.44 7.29 -9.58
C ARG A 64 -24.32 6.42 -10.48
N GLU A 65 -25.63 6.65 -10.44
CA GLU A 65 -26.67 5.88 -11.14
C GLU A 65 -26.51 6.01 -12.66
N ALA A 66 -26.12 7.19 -13.16
CA ALA A 66 -25.86 7.40 -14.58
C ALA A 66 -24.65 6.59 -15.06
N LEU A 67 -23.58 6.49 -14.26
CA LEU A 67 -22.42 5.65 -14.58
C LEU A 67 -22.74 4.15 -14.48
N GLU A 68 -23.56 3.74 -13.51
CA GLU A 68 -24.07 2.35 -13.42
C GLU A 68 -24.88 1.97 -14.67
N ARG A 69 -25.76 2.88 -15.16
CA ARG A 69 -26.49 2.68 -16.43
C ARG A 69 -25.55 2.60 -17.63
N CYS A 70 -24.51 3.45 -17.70
CA CYS A 70 -23.48 3.34 -18.74
C CYS A 70 -22.78 1.98 -18.68
N ALA A 71 -22.46 1.47 -17.48
CA ALA A 71 -21.78 0.18 -17.31
C ALA A 71 -22.63 -0.97 -17.82
N TYR A 72 -23.92 -0.92 -17.52
CA TYR A 72 -24.87 -1.90 -18.03
C TYR A 72 -24.96 -1.83 -19.55
N LYS A 73 -25.13 -0.63 -20.13
CA LYS A 73 -25.14 -0.45 -21.59
C LYS A 73 -23.88 -1.03 -22.25
N HIS A 74 -22.69 -0.74 -21.73
CA HIS A 74 -21.44 -1.31 -22.26
C HIS A 74 -21.40 -2.85 -22.21
N LEU A 75 -21.95 -3.45 -21.16
CA LEU A 75 -22.04 -4.90 -21.01
C LEU A 75 -23.05 -5.49 -22.00
N GLU A 76 -24.21 -4.85 -22.17
CA GLU A 76 -25.26 -5.24 -23.12
C GLU A 76 -24.77 -5.18 -24.56
N ASP A 77 -24.26 -4.02 -24.98
CA ASP A 77 -23.78 -3.75 -26.34
C ASP A 77 -22.61 -4.67 -26.74
N SER A 78 -21.83 -5.15 -25.77
CA SER A 78 -20.70 -6.04 -26.05
C SER A 78 -21.12 -7.48 -26.31
N GLY A 79 -22.21 -7.98 -25.70
CA GLY A 79 -22.67 -9.38 -25.80
C GLY A 79 -21.70 -10.43 -25.24
N HIS A 80 -20.53 -10.61 -25.88
CA HIS A 80 -19.49 -11.58 -25.52
C HIS A 80 -18.95 -11.42 -24.08
N LEU A 81 -18.98 -10.21 -23.51
CA LEU A 81 -18.55 -9.99 -22.13
C LEU A 81 -19.49 -10.65 -21.10
N LYS A 82 -20.75 -10.90 -21.47
CA LYS A 82 -21.75 -11.56 -20.61
C LYS A 82 -21.43 -13.03 -20.34
N HIS A 83 -20.51 -13.65 -21.08
CA HIS A 83 -19.99 -14.98 -20.73
C HIS A 83 -19.09 -14.97 -19.49
N HIS A 84 -18.62 -13.79 -19.08
CA HIS A 84 -17.61 -13.65 -18.02
C HIS A 84 -18.05 -12.73 -16.89
N VAL A 85 -18.80 -11.67 -17.19
CA VAL A 85 -19.14 -10.60 -16.25
C VAL A 85 -20.64 -10.57 -15.99
N SER A 86 -21.02 -10.49 -14.71
CA SER A 86 -22.42 -10.26 -14.31
C SER A 86 -22.77 -8.77 -14.29
N LYS A 87 -24.07 -8.45 -14.41
CA LYS A 87 -24.59 -7.08 -14.29
C LYS A 87 -24.15 -6.41 -12.98
N ALA A 88 -24.22 -7.14 -11.86
CA ALA A 88 -23.79 -6.65 -10.56
C ALA A 88 -22.30 -6.26 -10.52
N LEU A 89 -21.42 -7.05 -11.15
CA LEU A 89 -19.99 -6.70 -11.24
C LEU A 89 -19.75 -5.44 -12.07
N ALA A 90 -20.48 -5.26 -13.17
CA ALA A 90 -20.38 -4.06 -14.00
C ALA A 90 -20.82 -2.80 -13.24
N MET A 91 -21.94 -2.86 -12.51
CA MET A 91 -22.42 -1.74 -11.67
C MET A 91 -21.42 -1.37 -10.58
N HIS A 92 -20.85 -2.33 -9.85
CA HIS A 92 -19.85 -2.03 -8.84
C HIS A 92 -18.51 -1.52 -9.39
N MET A 93 -18.19 -1.86 -10.64
CA MET A 93 -17.08 -1.21 -11.32
C MET A 93 -17.40 0.26 -11.60
N ALA A 94 -18.65 0.58 -11.95
CA ALA A 94 -19.12 1.95 -12.13
C ALA A 94 -19.01 2.76 -10.84
N ASP A 95 -19.39 2.19 -9.69
CA ASP A 95 -19.20 2.80 -8.36
C ASP A 95 -17.73 3.15 -8.10
N GLU A 96 -16.80 2.25 -8.42
CA GLU A 96 -15.38 2.51 -8.26
C GLU A 96 -14.91 3.67 -9.15
N VAL A 97 -15.41 3.77 -10.38
CA VAL A 97 -15.12 4.89 -11.29
C VAL A 97 -15.74 6.20 -10.77
N TRP A 98 -16.99 6.16 -10.29
CA TRP A 98 -17.69 7.30 -9.72
C TRP A 98 -16.97 7.87 -8.50
N ASN A 99 -16.43 7.03 -7.61
CA ASN A 99 -15.64 7.50 -6.47
C ASN A 99 -14.46 8.39 -6.90
N GLY A 100 -13.83 8.08 -8.04
CA GLY A 100 -12.77 8.93 -8.61
C GLY A 100 -13.30 10.24 -9.19
N VAL A 101 -14.48 10.21 -9.81
CA VAL A 101 -15.17 11.40 -10.34
C VAL A 101 -15.63 12.32 -9.21
N SER A 102 -16.29 11.76 -8.19
CA SER A 102 -16.80 12.48 -7.02
C SER A 102 -15.69 13.26 -6.32
N ARG A 103 -14.55 12.63 -6.02
CA ARG A 103 -13.39 13.31 -5.41
C ARG A 103 -12.80 14.45 -6.25
N HIS A 104 -13.04 14.43 -7.56
CA HIS A 104 -12.61 15.50 -8.45
C HIS A 104 -13.64 16.65 -8.50
N LEU A 105 -14.93 16.31 -8.49
CA LEU A 105 -16.03 17.26 -8.55
C LEU A 105 -16.30 17.97 -7.22
N PHE A 106 -15.97 17.34 -6.10
CA PHE A 106 -16.26 17.85 -4.76
C PHE A 106 -14.96 17.97 -3.95
N PRO A 107 -14.75 19.10 -3.25
CA PRO A 107 -13.62 19.25 -2.34
C PRO A 107 -13.77 18.28 -1.16
N ASP A 108 -12.64 17.86 -0.60
CA ASP A 108 -12.60 17.19 0.70
C ASP A 108 -12.76 18.19 1.86
N ALA A 109 -12.70 17.71 3.10
CA ALA A 109 -12.81 18.54 4.29
C ALA A 109 -11.74 19.64 4.39
N THR A 110 -10.66 19.56 3.61
CA THR A 110 -9.59 20.57 3.54
C THR A 110 -9.77 21.55 2.38
N GLY A 111 -10.91 21.49 1.68
CA GLY A 111 -11.17 22.30 0.49
C GLY A 111 -10.47 21.78 -0.78
N GLN A 112 -9.72 20.67 -0.69
CA GLN A 112 -8.90 20.17 -1.80
C GLN A 112 -9.67 19.18 -2.67
N ARG A 113 -9.48 19.28 -3.99
CA ARG A 113 -10.04 18.35 -4.98
C ARG A 113 -8.98 17.40 -5.51
N PHE A 114 -9.38 16.18 -5.84
CA PHE A 114 -8.52 15.29 -6.60
C PHE A 114 -8.37 15.79 -8.04
N GLY A 115 -7.23 15.47 -8.66
CA GLY A 115 -7.01 15.77 -10.07
C GLY A 115 -7.98 15.05 -11.00
N ARG A 116 -8.12 15.55 -12.24
CA ARG A 116 -9.02 14.99 -13.26
C ARG A 116 -8.91 13.46 -13.37
N PRO A 117 -10.03 12.71 -13.45
CA PRO A 117 -10.02 11.26 -13.58
C PRO A 117 -9.14 10.79 -14.74
N LYS A 118 -8.45 9.66 -14.56
CA LYS A 118 -7.54 9.10 -15.57
C LYS A 118 -7.99 7.71 -15.96
N VAL A 119 -7.83 7.39 -17.25
CA VAL A 119 -7.96 6.02 -17.74
C VAL A 119 -6.73 5.23 -17.30
N GLY A 120 -6.97 4.14 -16.57
CA GLY A 120 -5.91 3.29 -16.04
C GLY A 120 -5.27 2.40 -17.11
N ARG A 121 -4.58 1.35 -16.67
CA ARG A 121 -4.00 0.32 -17.56
C ARG A 121 -4.44 -1.06 -17.16
N ARG A 122 -4.52 -1.96 -18.16
CA ARG A 122 -4.83 -3.37 -17.94
C ARG A 122 -3.92 -4.01 -16.89
N HIS A 123 -2.64 -3.69 -16.90
CA HIS A 123 -1.66 -4.27 -15.98
C HIS A 123 -1.75 -3.74 -14.55
N ASP A 124 -2.27 -2.52 -14.39
CA ASP A 124 -2.51 -1.88 -13.09
C ASP A 124 -3.89 -2.28 -12.52
N PHE A 125 -4.75 -2.87 -13.35
CA PHE A 125 -6.03 -3.42 -12.93
C PHE A 125 -5.84 -4.76 -12.21
N THR A 126 -5.86 -4.70 -10.88
CA THR A 126 -5.55 -5.83 -9.99
C THR A 126 -6.72 -6.26 -9.11
N ARG A 127 -7.85 -5.55 -9.11
CA ARG A 127 -8.98 -5.82 -8.23
C ARG A 127 -10.29 -5.71 -8.99
N ILE A 128 -11.17 -6.68 -8.78
CA ILE A 128 -12.58 -6.62 -9.15
C ILE A 128 -13.36 -6.49 -7.83
N PRO A 129 -14.02 -5.35 -7.59
CA PRO A 129 -14.83 -5.19 -6.38
C PRO A 129 -16.04 -6.12 -6.44
N GLY A 130 -16.27 -6.88 -5.37
CA GLY A 130 -17.50 -7.66 -5.22
C GLY A 130 -18.67 -6.80 -4.74
N ARG A 131 -19.85 -7.38 -4.76
CA ARG A 131 -21.04 -6.89 -4.08
C ARG A 131 -21.06 -7.36 -2.63
N ALA A 132 -21.53 -6.49 -1.74
CA ALA A 132 -21.86 -6.86 -0.39
C ALA A 132 -23.05 -7.85 -0.38
N ARG A 133 -23.06 -8.81 0.54
CA ARG A 133 -24.24 -9.64 0.79
C ARG A 133 -25.42 -8.76 1.22
N SER A 134 -26.62 -9.19 0.90
CA SER A 134 -27.81 -8.65 1.56
C SER A 134 -27.83 -9.12 3.02
N HIS A 135 -28.23 -8.21 3.91
CA HIS A 135 -28.58 -8.52 5.29
C HIS A 135 -30.09 -8.45 5.53
N THR A 136 -30.84 -7.90 4.58
CA THR A 136 -32.31 -7.84 4.60
C THR A 136 -32.96 -8.97 3.81
N SER A 137 -32.20 -9.63 2.93
CA SER A 137 -32.65 -10.79 2.16
C SER A 137 -31.75 -11.97 2.50
N GLU A 138 -32.34 -13.05 2.96
CA GLU A 138 -31.60 -14.28 3.23
C GLU A 138 -30.95 -14.82 1.94
N ASN A 139 -29.79 -15.46 2.07
CA ASN A 139 -29.15 -16.20 0.97
C ASN A 139 -28.98 -15.39 -0.33
N LYS A 140 -28.69 -14.09 -0.20
CA LYS A 140 -28.48 -13.18 -1.33
C LYS A 140 -27.07 -12.60 -1.35
N TRP A 141 -26.22 -13.15 -2.23
CA TRP A 141 -24.86 -12.67 -2.49
C TRP A 141 -24.52 -12.78 -3.98
N GLU A 142 -24.71 -11.69 -4.72
CA GLU A 142 -24.81 -11.64 -6.20
C GLU A 142 -23.49 -11.73 -6.98
N THR A 143 -22.34 -11.86 -6.30
CA THR A 143 -21.01 -11.84 -6.96
C THR A 143 -20.09 -12.92 -6.39
N PHE A 144 -18.91 -12.55 -5.87
CA PHE A 144 -18.00 -13.47 -5.21
C PHE A 144 -18.50 -13.77 -3.81
N ARG A 145 -18.84 -15.03 -3.55
CA ARG A 145 -19.26 -15.53 -2.24
C ARG A 145 -18.20 -16.45 -1.66
N LEU A 146 -17.89 -16.27 -0.37
CA LEU A 146 -17.16 -17.28 0.40
C LEU A 146 -18.17 -18.32 0.92
N VAL A 147 -17.92 -19.60 0.64
CA VAL A 147 -18.73 -20.75 1.04
C VAL A 147 -17.91 -21.71 1.90
N GLY A 148 -18.58 -22.66 2.57
CA GLY A 148 -17.94 -23.65 3.43
C GLY A 148 -17.79 -23.13 4.87
N THR A 149 -17.15 -23.93 5.72
CA THR A 149 -16.89 -23.57 7.11
C THR A 149 -15.43 -23.75 7.47
N LEU A 150 -14.96 -23.04 8.50
CA LEU A 150 -13.62 -23.25 9.02
C LEU A 150 -13.44 -24.69 9.54
N LEU A 151 -14.48 -25.24 10.20
CA LEU A 151 -14.49 -26.62 10.68
C LEU A 151 -14.38 -27.61 9.52
N GLY A 152 -15.24 -27.50 8.50
CA GLY A 152 -15.20 -28.37 7.33
C GLY A 152 -13.88 -28.25 6.55
N HIS A 153 -13.29 -27.07 6.49
CA HIS A 153 -11.95 -26.89 5.94
C HIS A 153 -10.87 -27.56 6.80
N ALA A 154 -10.97 -27.47 8.12
CA ALA A 154 -10.03 -28.13 9.02
C ALA A 154 -10.14 -29.65 8.91
N SER A 155 -11.35 -30.21 8.95
CA SER A 155 -11.59 -31.66 8.84
C SER A 155 -11.06 -32.22 7.53
N ALA A 156 -11.23 -31.51 6.41
CA ALA A 156 -10.75 -31.97 5.10
C ALA A 156 -9.23 -31.95 4.93
N TYR A 157 -8.52 -31.16 5.74
CA TYR A 157 -7.06 -30.97 5.61
C TYR A 157 -6.31 -31.17 6.93
N ALA A 158 -6.90 -31.80 7.94
CA ALA A 158 -6.21 -32.09 9.18
C ALA A 158 -5.19 -33.22 8.94
N ALA A 159 -3.95 -33.05 9.41
CA ALA A 159 -3.08 -34.20 9.63
C ALA A 159 -3.46 -34.85 10.95
N ALA A 160 -3.45 -36.19 11.00
CA ALA A 160 -3.65 -36.94 12.22
C ALA A 160 -2.75 -36.41 13.35
N GLY A 161 -3.36 -35.81 14.38
CA GLY A 161 -2.73 -35.58 15.69
C GLY A 161 -2.19 -34.19 16.04
N ARG A 162 -2.13 -33.17 15.17
CA ARG A 162 -1.72 -31.80 15.59
C ARG A 162 -2.43 -30.70 14.78
N HIS A 163 -2.54 -29.50 15.35
CA HIS A 163 -3.06 -28.24 14.75
C HIS A 163 -2.38 -27.78 13.43
N ALA A 164 -1.63 -28.66 12.75
CA ALA A 164 -1.02 -28.43 11.46
C ALA A 164 -1.96 -28.92 10.35
N LEU A 165 -2.64 -27.97 9.71
CA LEU A 165 -3.36 -28.25 8.45
C LEU A 165 -2.34 -28.72 7.39
N THR A 166 -2.64 -29.81 6.69
CA THR A 166 -1.89 -30.30 5.53
C THR A 166 -2.67 -29.97 4.26
N GLN A 167 -2.49 -28.75 3.76
CA GLN A 167 -3.17 -28.28 2.55
C GLN A 167 -2.35 -28.69 1.30
N PRO A 168 -2.85 -29.60 0.45
CA PRO A 168 -2.09 -30.11 -0.70
C PRO A 168 -1.74 -29.01 -1.70
N ARG A 169 -0.71 -29.22 -2.53
CA ARG A 169 -0.26 -28.25 -3.53
C ARG A 169 -1.33 -27.96 -4.60
N ARG A 170 -2.14 -28.96 -4.94
CA ARG A 170 -3.38 -28.78 -5.70
C ARG A 170 -4.53 -29.00 -4.72
N MET A 171 -5.30 -27.95 -4.43
CA MET A 171 -6.45 -28.09 -3.55
C MET A 171 -7.58 -28.75 -4.35
N PRO A 172 -8.21 -29.81 -3.85
CA PRO A 172 -9.43 -30.35 -4.44
C PRO A 172 -10.48 -29.23 -4.57
N LYS A 173 -11.20 -29.19 -5.70
CA LYS A 173 -12.34 -28.29 -5.85
C LYS A 173 -13.49 -28.89 -5.05
N PRO A 174 -14.06 -28.16 -4.07
CA PRO A 174 -15.27 -28.64 -3.42
C PRO A 174 -16.41 -28.70 -4.45
N THR A 175 -17.32 -29.65 -4.25
CA THR A 175 -18.55 -29.79 -5.01
C THR A 175 -19.73 -29.62 -4.07
N VAL A 176 -20.86 -29.13 -4.59
CA VAL A 176 -22.13 -29.20 -3.86
C VAL A 176 -22.66 -30.62 -4.06
N PRO A 177 -22.99 -31.37 -2.99
CA PRO A 177 -23.61 -32.68 -3.11
C PRO A 177 -24.94 -32.59 -3.87
N ASP A 178 -25.25 -33.54 -4.76
CA ASP A 178 -26.54 -33.59 -5.46
C ASP A 178 -27.58 -34.32 -4.58
N ILE A 179 -27.91 -33.70 -3.46
CA ILE A 179 -28.86 -34.22 -2.47
C ILE A 179 -30.06 -33.27 -2.38
N ARG A 180 -31.18 -33.75 -1.83
CA ARG A 180 -32.33 -32.90 -1.50
C ARG A 180 -32.35 -32.57 -0.01
N VAL A 181 -32.50 -31.29 0.30
CA VAL A 181 -32.60 -30.79 1.67
C VAL A 181 -34.03 -30.29 1.95
N PRO A 182 -34.57 -30.53 3.16
CA PRO A 182 -35.87 -29.96 3.56
C PRO A 182 -35.85 -28.43 3.51
N THR A 183 -36.96 -27.85 3.09
CA THR A 183 -37.14 -26.38 3.00
C THR A 183 -37.72 -25.76 4.27
N GLY A 184 -38.15 -26.59 5.23
CA GLY A 184 -38.91 -26.14 6.40
C GLY A 184 -40.39 -25.86 6.12
N ILE A 185 -40.82 -26.01 4.86
CA ILE A 185 -42.22 -25.86 4.44
C ILE A 185 -42.84 -27.25 4.28
N VAL A 186 -44.11 -27.41 4.66
CA VAL A 186 -44.88 -28.63 4.44
C VAL A 186 -45.75 -28.44 3.19
N THR A 187 -45.77 -29.42 2.30
CA THR A 187 -46.66 -29.40 1.12
C THR A 187 -48.12 -29.60 1.53
N ALA A 188 -49.05 -29.26 0.64
CA ALA A 188 -50.49 -29.51 0.86
C ALA A 188 -50.83 -30.98 1.19
N SER A 189 -49.95 -31.92 0.81
CA SER A 189 -50.04 -33.35 1.12
C SER A 189 -49.41 -33.79 2.45
N GLY A 190 -49.03 -32.85 3.33
CA GLY A 190 -48.42 -33.14 4.64
C GLY A 190 -46.96 -33.59 4.58
N LYS A 191 -46.32 -33.61 3.40
CA LYS A 191 -44.92 -34.02 3.23
C LYS A 191 -43.97 -32.83 3.34
N PRO A 192 -42.76 -32.96 3.90
CA PRO A 192 -41.77 -31.89 3.89
C PRO A 192 -41.40 -31.53 2.44
N ALA A 193 -41.59 -30.27 2.06
CA ALA A 193 -41.10 -29.76 0.78
C ALA A 193 -39.57 -29.80 0.80
N THR A 194 -38.97 -30.33 -0.26
CA THR A 194 -37.51 -30.45 -0.39
C THR A 194 -37.02 -29.66 -1.58
N ARG A 195 -35.78 -29.15 -1.50
CA ARG A 195 -35.09 -28.47 -2.61
C ARG A 195 -33.72 -29.11 -2.84
N LYS A 196 -33.17 -28.93 -4.04
CA LYS A 196 -31.78 -29.31 -4.30
C LYS A 196 -30.83 -28.53 -3.38
N THR A 197 -29.76 -29.20 -2.94
CA THR A 197 -28.67 -28.56 -2.21
C THR A 197 -28.05 -27.47 -3.07
N THR A 198 -27.71 -26.36 -2.44
CA THR A 198 -26.99 -25.26 -3.06
C THR A 198 -25.71 -25.01 -2.26
N TRP A 199 -24.85 -24.14 -2.78
CA TRP A 199 -23.70 -23.64 -2.04
C TRP A 199 -24.01 -22.94 -0.71
N TRP A 200 -25.28 -22.58 -0.43
CA TRP A 200 -25.68 -22.08 0.89
C TRP A 200 -25.66 -23.17 1.96
N ASP A 201 -25.85 -24.43 1.53
CA ASP A 201 -25.87 -25.61 2.40
C ASP A 201 -24.47 -26.25 2.52
N HIS A 202 -23.48 -25.75 1.76
CA HIS A 202 -22.13 -26.30 1.74
C HIS A 202 -21.38 -26.01 3.05
N SER A 203 -21.16 -27.05 3.84
CA SER A 203 -20.44 -26.98 5.13
C SER A 203 -18.98 -27.43 5.05
N GLY A 204 -18.52 -27.91 3.90
CA GLY A 204 -17.18 -28.46 3.69
C GLY A 204 -16.06 -27.40 3.55
N PRO A 205 -15.00 -27.71 2.79
CA PRO A 205 -13.85 -26.82 2.63
C PRO A 205 -14.21 -25.44 2.08
N LEU A 206 -13.55 -24.42 2.63
CA LEU A 206 -13.71 -23.04 2.19
C LEU A 206 -13.34 -22.85 0.71
N ALA A 207 -14.23 -22.21 -0.04
CA ALA A 207 -13.99 -21.80 -1.43
C ALA A 207 -14.66 -20.46 -1.74
N VAL A 208 -14.16 -19.75 -2.74
CA VAL A 208 -14.85 -18.60 -3.34
C VAL A 208 -15.57 -19.07 -4.59
N VAL A 209 -16.86 -18.79 -4.66
CA VAL A 209 -17.73 -19.20 -5.76
C VAL A 209 -18.24 -17.96 -6.50
N PHE A 210 -18.29 -18.06 -7.83
CA PHE A 210 -18.90 -17.06 -8.70
C PHE A 210 -19.64 -17.73 -9.86
N ALA A 211 -20.92 -17.43 -10.04
CA ALA A 211 -21.77 -18.06 -11.05
C ALA A 211 -21.41 -17.70 -12.51
N GLY A 212 -20.49 -16.76 -12.73
CA GLY A 212 -20.18 -16.25 -14.06
C GLY A 212 -21.11 -15.11 -14.46
N GLY A 213 -21.06 -14.74 -15.74
CA GLY A 213 -22.02 -13.81 -16.33
C GLY A 213 -23.27 -14.53 -16.86
N PRO A 214 -24.34 -13.79 -17.19
CA PRO A 214 -25.63 -14.37 -17.58
C PRO A 214 -25.58 -15.22 -18.86
N GLY A 215 -24.56 -15.04 -19.71
CA GLY A 215 -24.35 -15.87 -20.91
C GLY A 215 -23.43 -17.08 -20.68
N SER A 216 -23.03 -17.37 -19.43
CA SER A 216 -22.10 -18.46 -19.14
C SER A 216 -22.82 -19.81 -19.07
N ALA A 217 -22.46 -20.75 -19.96
CA ALA A 217 -22.89 -22.15 -19.87
C ALA A 217 -21.92 -23.04 -19.06
N ARG A 218 -20.81 -22.49 -18.55
CA ARG A 218 -19.69 -23.28 -17.97
C ARG A 218 -19.81 -23.55 -16.46
N GLY A 219 -21.02 -23.43 -15.91
CA GLY A 219 -21.31 -23.55 -14.47
C GLY A 219 -20.55 -22.55 -13.60
N ASP A 220 -20.56 -22.79 -12.30
CA ASP A 220 -19.88 -21.91 -11.33
C ASP A 220 -18.35 -21.97 -11.47
N LEU A 221 -17.70 -20.83 -11.23
CA LEU A 221 -16.27 -20.75 -10.99
C LEU A 221 -16.01 -20.96 -9.51
N VAL A 222 -15.40 -22.10 -9.16
CA VAL A 222 -15.10 -22.50 -7.78
C VAL A 222 -13.61 -22.39 -7.52
N LEU A 223 -13.23 -21.55 -6.56
CA LEU A 223 -11.84 -21.20 -6.27
C LEU A 223 -11.51 -21.62 -4.83
N PRO A 224 -10.85 -22.78 -4.63
CA PRO A 224 -10.50 -23.24 -3.28
C PRO A 224 -9.65 -22.22 -2.54
N VAL A 225 -9.95 -21.99 -1.26
CA VAL A 225 -9.20 -21.08 -0.39
C VAL A 225 -8.03 -21.82 0.23
N ARG A 226 -6.88 -21.16 0.40
CA ARG A 226 -5.81 -21.62 1.29
C ARG A 226 -5.79 -20.82 2.58
N ILE A 227 -5.87 -21.50 3.71
CA ILE A 227 -5.71 -20.87 5.02
C ILE A 227 -4.22 -20.57 5.26
N PRO A 228 -3.85 -19.34 5.67
CA PRO A 228 -2.48 -19.03 6.09
C PRO A 228 -2.07 -19.81 7.35
N GLN A 229 -0.93 -20.49 7.31
CA GLN A 229 -0.44 -21.37 8.40
C GLN A 229 0.81 -20.83 9.14
N GLN A 230 1.12 -19.55 9.01
CA GLN A 230 2.29 -18.98 9.71
C GLN A 230 2.04 -18.98 11.24
N PRO A 231 3.10 -19.06 12.07
CA PRO A 231 2.95 -18.98 13.53
C PRO A 231 2.09 -17.79 13.96
N GLY A 232 1.16 -18.01 14.89
CA GLY A 232 0.23 -16.99 15.38
C GLY A 232 -0.90 -16.57 14.42
N GLN A 233 -1.01 -17.14 13.22
CA GLN A 233 -2.12 -16.83 12.30
C GLN A 233 -3.41 -17.57 12.64
N TRP A 234 -3.35 -18.73 13.29
CA TRP A 234 -4.54 -19.57 13.49
C TRP A 234 -5.65 -18.87 14.30
N THR A 235 -5.29 -18.22 15.40
CA THR A 235 -6.25 -17.43 16.21
C THR A 235 -6.86 -16.27 15.41
N ARG A 236 -6.08 -15.64 14.53
CA ARG A 236 -6.57 -14.63 13.59
C ARG A 236 -7.53 -15.23 12.55
N VAL A 237 -7.23 -16.42 12.03
CA VAL A 237 -8.07 -17.15 11.08
C VAL A 237 -9.40 -17.50 11.74
N GLN A 238 -9.37 -18.10 12.94
CA GLN A 238 -10.56 -18.40 13.74
C GLN A 238 -11.41 -17.15 13.97
N HIS A 239 -10.81 -16.05 14.41
CA HIS A 239 -11.52 -14.77 14.64
C HIS A 239 -12.36 -14.31 13.44
N PHE A 240 -11.86 -14.49 12.22
CA PHE A 240 -12.55 -14.01 11.01
C PHE A 240 -13.39 -15.08 10.31
N LEU A 241 -13.07 -16.36 10.43
CA LEU A 241 -13.68 -17.44 9.63
C LEU A 241 -14.60 -18.36 10.44
N SER A 242 -14.63 -18.29 11.77
CA SER A 242 -15.54 -19.10 12.58
C SER A 242 -17.00 -18.65 12.50
N SER A 243 -17.28 -17.43 12.02
CA SER A 243 -18.65 -16.87 11.97
C SER A 243 -19.03 -16.44 10.54
N PRO A 244 -19.55 -17.35 9.70
CA PRO A 244 -19.97 -17.05 8.33
C PRO A 244 -20.99 -15.90 8.21
N GLY A 245 -21.84 -15.72 9.22
CA GLY A 245 -22.81 -14.62 9.29
C GLY A 245 -22.16 -13.22 9.21
N ARG A 246 -20.89 -13.09 9.62
CA ARG A 246 -20.17 -11.81 9.63
C ARG A 246 -19.46 -11.50 8.29
N TRP A 247 -19.39 -12.46 7.38
CA TRP A 247 -18.80 -12.26 6.06
C TRP A 247 -19.68 -11.35 5.23
N HIS A 248 -19.13 -10.28 4.68
CA HIS A 248 -19.93 -9.24 4.07
C HIS A 248 -19.66 -9.04 2.58
N LYS A 249 -18.40 -9.03 2.16
CA LYS A 249 -18.03 -8.76 0.77
C LYS A 249 -16.71 -9.43 0.44
N VAL A 250 -16.57 -9.95 -0.78
CA VAL A 250 -15.29 -10.48 -1.29
C VAL A 250 -14.89 -9.67 -2.50
N ASP A 251 -13.72 -9.04 -2.45
CA ASP A 251 -13.07 -8.50 -3.65
C ASP A 251 -12.12 -9.54 -4.22
N LEU A 252 -12.21 -9.79 -5.52
CA LEU A 252 -11.27 -10.68 -6.21
C LEU A 252 -10.04 -9.88 -6.64
N VAL A 253 -8.88 -10.27 -6.13
CA VAL A 253 -7.61 -9.56 -6.33
C VAL A 253 -6.62 -10.47 -7.02
N ARG A 254 -5.82 -9.91 -7.94
CA ARG A 254 -4.65 -10.56 -8.52
C ARG A 254 -3.38 -9.79 -8.22
N ARG A 255 -2.31 -10.50 -7.92
CA ARG A 255 -0.99 -9.93 -7.64
C ARG A 255 0.07 -10.52 -8.55
N ARG A 256 0.97 -9.68 -9.06
CA ARG A 256 2.05 -10.14 -9.94
C ARG A 256 2.93 -11.13 -9.18
N LYS A 257 3.14 -12.30 -9.78
CA LYS A 257 4.09 -13.30 -9.32
C LYS A 257 4.77 -13.91 -10.54
N ALA A 258 6.04 -13.60 -10.72
CA ALA A 258 6.74 -13.98 -11.96
C ALA A 258 6.90 -15.51 -12.12
N SER A 259 6.79 -16.26 -11.03
CA SER A 259 6.85 -17.72 -11.02
C SER A 259 5.49 -18.39 -11.15
N ALA A 260 4.38 -17.65 -11.14
CA ALA A 260 3.04 -18.24 -11.25
C ALA A 260 2.65 -18.45 -12.72
N PRO A 261 1.86 -19.49 -13.02
CA PRO A 261 1.15 -19.61 -14.31
C PRO A 261 0.37 -18.33 -14.62
N GLY A 262 0.41 -17.85 -15.87
CA GLY A 262 -0.19 -16.56 -16.25
C GLY A 262 0.50 -15.30 -15.68
N GLY A 263 1.50 -15.46 -14.80
CA GLY A 263 2.23 -14.36 -14.16
C GLY A 263 1.47 -13.67 -13.01
N TRP A 264 0.41 -14.31 -12.51
CA TRP A 264 -0.47 -13.80 -11.47
C TRP A 264 -0.77 -14.86 -10.41
N VAL A 265 -0.94 -14.42 -9.17
CA VAL A 265 -1.63 -15.19 -8.11
C VAL A 265 -2.92 -14.46 -7.75
N TYR A 266 -3.91 -15.23 -7.30
CA TYR A 266 -5.23 -14.72 -6.98
C TYR A 266 -5.48 -14.80 -5.48
N GLU A 267 -6.18 -13.79 -4.96
CA GLU A 267 -6.47 -13.58 -3.55
C GLU A 267 -7.92 -13.11 -3.45
N ALA A 268 -8.65 -13.60 -2.47
CA ALA A 268 -9.94 -13.09 -2.06
C ALA A 268 -9.75 -12.14 -0.86
N HIS A 269 -10.10 -10.88 -1.04
CA HIS A 269 -10.04 -9.88 0.01
C HIS A 269 -11.42 -9.82 0.66
N LEU A 270 -11.58 -10.59 1.73
CA LEU A 270 -12.81 -10.73 2.50
C LEU A 270 -12.99 -9.56 3.46
N MET A 271 -14.08 -8.82 3.32
CA MET A 271 -14.59 -7.88 4.31
C MET A 271 -15.47 -8.62 5.31
N VAL A 272 -15.18 -8.44 6.59
CA VAL A 272 -15.92 -9.03 7.72
C VAL A 272 -16.43 -7.89 8.57
N LEU A 273 -17.71 -7.90 8.92
CA LEU A 273 -18.32 -6.89 9.80
C LEU A 273 -18.00 -7.18 11.26
N GLY A 274 -17.69 -6.15 12.02
CA GLY A 274 -17.35 -6.19 13.45
C GLY A 274 -15.85 -5.99 13.71
N PRO A 275 -15.37 -6.22 14.96
CA PRO A 275 -14.06 -5.77 15.39
C PRO A 275 -12.92 -6.44 14.62
N GLY A 276 -11.88 -5.66 14.34
CA GLY A 276 -10.61 -6.18 13.85
C GLY A 276 -9.95 -7.14 14.84
N TYR A 277 -9.02 -7.95 14.35
CA TYR A 277 -8.25 -8.84 15.21
C TYR A 277 -7.03 -8.12 15.81
N THR A 278 -6.94 -8.14 17.13
CA THR A 278 -5.75 -7.76 17.91
C THR A 278 -5.26 -8.99 18.65
N ALA A 279 -3.97 -9.33 18.56
CA ALA A 279 -3.42 -10.48 19.28
C ALA A 279 -3.50 -10.26 20.80
N PRO A 280 -3.72 -11.32 21.61
CA PRO A 280 -3.80 -11.19 23.08
C PRO A 280 -2.60 -10.46 23.68
N SER A 281 -1.37 -10.81 23.27
CA SER A 281 -0.14 -10.14 23.72
C SER A 281 -0.09 -8.65 23.41
N VAL A 282 -0.68 -8.23 22.27
CA VAL A 282 -0.77 -6.81 21.89
C VAL A 282 -1.82 -6.09 22.73
N ARG A 283 -2.94 -6.74 23.09
CA ARG A 283 -3.93 -6.16 24.01
C ARG A 283 -3.31 -5.94 25.39
N THR A 284 -2.71 -6.97 25.96
CA THR A 284 -2.02 -6.87 27.27
C THR A 284 -0.96 -5.78 27.27
N MET A 285 -0.17 -5.66 26.19
CA MET A 285 0.81 -4.58 26.05
C MET A 285 0.15 -3.19 26.05
N ARG A 286 -0.95 -3.01 25.30
CA ARG A 286 -1.70 -1.74 25.25
C ARG A 286 -2.31 -1.41 26.60
N ASP A 287 -2.90 -2.38 27.29
CA ASP A 287 -3.50 -2.19 28.61
C ASP A 287 -2.43 -1.80 29.63
N ARG A 288 -1.24 -2.42 29.58
CA ARG A 288 -0.10 -2.03 30.40
C ARG A 288 0.38 -0.62 30.06
N ALA A 289 0.49 -0.28 28.78
CA ALA A 289 0.93 1.04 28.32
C ALA A 289 -0.03 2.15 28.77
N ALA A 290 -1.35 1.90 28.72
CA ALA A 290 -2.37 2.82 29.18
C ALA A 290 -2.24 3.13 30.69
N ARG A 291 -1.80 2.14 31.49
CA ARG A 291 -1.56 2.29 32.94
C ARG A 291 -0.20 2.88 33.30
N LEU A 292 0.68 3.17 32.34
CA LEU A 292 1.97 3.77 32.66
C LEU A 292 1.84 5.21 33.17
N ASP A 293 0.73 5.87 32.84
CA ASP A 293 0.47 7.27 33.17
C ASP A 293 1.67 8.19 32.93
N ARG A 294 2.05 8.29 31.65
CA ARG A 294 3.21 9.07 31.20
C ARG A 294 2.82 10.04 30.12
N VAL A 295 3.45 11.20 30.14
CA VAL A 295 3.41 12.20 29.07
C VAL A 295 4.74 12.21 28.35
N GLY A 296 4.70 12.22 27.02
CA GLY A 296 5.93 12.18 26.23
C GLY A 296 5.89 13.06 25.00
N GLY A 297 7.07 13.34 24.48
CA GLY A 297 7.28 14.06 23.25
C GLY A 297 8.16 13.27 22.28
N VAL A 298 7.98 13.57 21.01
CA VAL A 298 8.61 12.88 19.88
C VAL A 298 9.24 13.92 18.98
N ASP A 299 10.54 13.79 18.74
CA ASP A 299 11.26 14.54 17.72
C ASP A 299 11.56 13.63 16.53
N GLY A 300 11.04 14.02 15.35
CA GLY A 300 11.25 13.30 14.11
C GLY A 300 12.32 13.97 13.27
N ASN A 301 13.30 13.19 12.80
CA ASN A 301 14.31 13.68 11.87
C ASN A 301 14.37 12.81 10.60
N VAL A 302 15.20 13.21 9.64
CA VAL A 302 15.46 12.47 8.40
C VAL A 302 16.14 11.12 8.70
N SER A 303 16.96 11.05 9.76
CA SER A 303 17.83 9.92 10.09
C SER A 303 17.48 9.14 11.36
N ASN A 304 16.78 9.74 12.32
CA ASN A 304 16.41 9.14 13.60
C ASN A 304 14.99 9.58 14.01
N LEU A 305 14.47 8.93 15.04
CA LEU A 305 13.29 9.35 15.79
C LEU A 305 13.66 9.28 17.26
N SER A 306 13.48 10.38 17.98
CA SER A 306 13.77 10.49 19.40
C SER A 306 12.45 10.60 20.16
N VAL A 307 12.32 9.86 21.26
CA VAL A 307 11.16 9.91 22.14
C VAL A 307 11.65 10.10 23.56
N VAL A 308 11.08 11.06 24.29
CA VAL A 308 11.33 11.23 25.73
C VAL A 308 9.98 11.30 26.44
N SER A 309 9.84 10.61 27.57
CA SER A 309 8.63 10.71 28.39
C SER A 309 8.93 10.75 29.87
N PHE A 310 7.97 11.30 30.60
CA PHE A 310 7.99 11.54 32.04
C PHE A 310 6.73 10.94 32.68
N PRO A 311 6.78 10.53 33.95
CA PRO A 311 5.59 10.30 34.77
C PRO A 311 4.65 11.51 34.70
N ALA A 312 3.33 11.29 34.61
CA ALA A 312 2.38 12.38 34.42
C ALA A 312 2.25 13.31 35.64
N ASP A 313 2.46 12.76 36.85
CA ASP A 313 2.44 13.50 38.12
C ASP A 313 3.71 14.34 38.37
N LEU A 314 4.82 14.01 37.71
CA LEU A 314 6.13 14.66 37.85
C LEU A 314 6.74 14.61 39.26
N THR A 315 6.17 13.82 40.19
CA THR A 315 6.60 13.76 41.61
C THR A 315 7.42 12.51 41.93
N GLY A 316 7.48 11.52 41.03
CA GLY A 316 8.23 10.29 41.21
C GLY A 316 8.79 9.72 39.91
N GLY A 317 9.38 8.52 39.97
CA GLY A 317 9.88 7.78 38.80
C GLY A 317 11.13 8.38 38.13
N ARG A 318 11.42 7.97 36.90
CA ARG A 318 12.53 8.50 36.09
C ARG A 318 12.06 8.84 34.67
N PRO A 319 12.68 9.84 34.00
CA PRO A 319 12.47 10.07 32.58
C PRO A 319 13.01 8.87 31.78
N PHE A 320 12.37 8.60 30.64
CA PHE A 320 12.82 7.58 29.70
C PHE A 320 13.04 8.19 28.34
N SER A 321 14.11 7.77 27.67
CA SER A 321 14.43 8.13 26.30
C SER A 321 14.56 6.89 25.42
N THR A 322 14.08 7.01 24.19
CA THR A 322 14.30 6.02 23.12
C THR A 322 14.80 6.75 21.89
N GLU A 323 15.98 6.38 21.39
CA GLU A 323 16.49 6.84 20.10
C GLU A 323 16.43 5.71 19.07
N ILE A 324 15.64 5.89 18.03
CA ILE A 324 15.51 4.94 16.93
C ILE A 324 16.42 5.36 15.80
N THR A 325 17.55 4.66 15.67
CA THR A 325 18.51 4.85 14.59
C THR A 325 18.61 3.60 13.73
N LEU A 326 19.20 3.74 12.53
CA LEU A 326 19.60 2.58 11.74
C LEU A 326 20.92 2.04 12.27
N THR A 327 20.97 0.77 12.69
CA THR A 327 22.23 0.12 13.06
C THR A 327 23.17 0.02 11.86
N GLU A 328 24.48 -0.13 12.08
CA GLU A 328 25.45 -0.29 10.98
C GLU A 328 25.09 -1.48 10.07
N SER A 329 24.68 -2.60 10.68
CA SER A 329 24.22 -3.78 9.94
C SER A 329 23.01 -3.50 9.03
N GLU A 330 22.06 -2.69 9.49
CA GLU A 330 20.89 -2.27 8.71
C GLU A 330 21.28 -1.32 7.58
N ARG A 331 22.21 -0.38 7.83
CA ARG A 331 22.75 0.54 6.82
C ARG A 331 23.41 -0.23 5.68
N VAL A 332 24.31 -1.16 6.01
CA VAL A 332 24.98 -2.04 5.04
C VAL A 332 23.96 -2.90 4.26
N LEU A 333 22.96 -3.46 4.94
CA LEU A 333 21.90 -4.23 4.29
C LEU A 333 21.11 -3.39 3.29
N LEU A 334 20.70 -2.17 3.68
CA LEU A 334 19.94 -1.25 2.83
C LEU A 334 20.75 -0.80 1.63
N GLU A 335 22.05 -0.57 1.78
CA GLU A 335 22.93 -0.25 0.65
C GLU A 335 23.07 -1.42 -0.33
N ARG A 336 23.30 -2.64 0.19
CA ARG A 336 23.31 -3.87 -0.64
C ARG A 336 22.00 -4.04 -1.40
N GLN A 337 20.85 -3.74 -0.78
CA GLN A 337 19.56 -3.76 -1.44
C GLN A 337 19.41 -2.66 -2.49
N ALA A 338 19.89 -1.45 -2.22
CA ALA A 338 19.89 -0.34 -3.17
C ALA A 338 20.75 -0.66 -4.41
N LYS A 339 21.93 -1.28 -4.23
CA LYS A 339 22.77 -1.80 -5.33
C LYS A 339 22.01 -2.80 -6.18
N LYS A 340 21.43 -3.85 -5.56
CA LYS A 340 20.60 -4.85 -6.26
C LYS A 340 19.43 -4.21 -7.03
N ARG A 341 18.79 -3.18 -6.47
CA ARG A 341 17.72 -2.43 -7.13
C ARG A 341 18.23 -1.69 -8.37
N ARG A 342 19.38 -1.00 -8.28
CA ARG A 342 20.03 -0.32 -9.41
C ARG A 342 20.39 -1.31 -10.51
N ASP A 343 20.95 -2.46 -10.15
CA ASP A 343 21.37 -3.48 -11.13
C ASP A 343 20.17 -4.10 -11.87
N ARG A 344 19.06 -4.34 -11.16
CA ARG A 344 17.79 -4.78 -11.78
C ARG A 344 17.23 -3.72 -12.72
N ALA A 345 17.25 -2.44 -12.32
CA ALA A 345 16.79 -1.35 -13.18
C ALA A 345 17.65 -1.23 -14.45
N ARG A 346 18.98 -1.36 -14.31
CA ARG A 346 19.92 -1.42 -15.45
C ARG A 346 19.63 -2.62 -16.36
N ALA A 347 19.34 -3.79 -15.80
CA ALA A 347 19.00 -4.98 -16.59
C ALA A 347 17.70 -4.79 -17.40
N LEU A 348 16.68 -4.18 -16.80
CA LEU A 348 15.45 -3.82 -17.53
C LEU A 348 15.72 -2.83 -18.67
N GLU A 349 16.50 -1.78 -18.41
CA GLU A 349 16.83 -0.79 -19.43
C GLU A 349 17.66 -1.41 -20.56
N ARG A 350 18.63 -2.30 -20.27
CA ARG A 350 19.37 -3.06 -21.29
C ARG A 350 18.44 -3.92 -22.15
N SER A 351 17.51 -4.65 -21.53
CA SER A 351 16.54 -5.48 -22.25
C SER A 351 15.61 -4.66 -23.15
N ARG A 352 15.18 -3.47 -22.68
CA ARG A 352 14.41 -2.52 -23.48
C ARG A 352 15.21 -2.02 -24.68
N ARG A 353 16.45 -1.57 -24.47
CA ARG A 353 17.35 -1.08 -25.53
C ARG A 353 17.59 -2.14 -26.60
N ALA A 354 17.85 -3.38 -26.19
CA ALA A 354 18.03 -4.51 -27.10
C ALA A 354 16.83 -4.75 -28.03
N THR A 355 15.62 -4.44 -27.56
CA THR A 355 14.39 -4.63 -28.34
C THR A 355 14.01 -3.40 -29.17
N ASN A 356 14.69 -2.26 -28.95
CA ASN A 356 14.35 -0.96 -29.54
C ASN A 356 15.61 -0.24 -30.03
N ILE A 357 16.52 -0.97 -30.69
CA ILE A 357 17.88 -0.52 -31.06
C ILE A 357 17.86 0.81 -31.81
N ALA A 358 16.97 0.96 -32.81
CA ALA A 358 16.85 2.17 -33.64
C ALA A 358 16.53 3.45 -32.85
N GLN A 359 16.06 3.34 -31.61
CA GLN A 359 15.74 4.49 -30.77
C GLN A 359 16.94 5.01 -29.96
N TYR A 360 18.09 4.34 -30.01
CA TYR A 360 19.26 4.67 -29.19
C TYR A 360 20.52 4.79 -30.02
N GLY A 361 21.33 5.81 -29.73
CA GLY A 361 22.66 5.97 -30.33
C GLY A 361 23.70 5.02 -29.73
N LEU A 362 24.87 4.96 -30.35
CA LEU A 362 26.04 4.26 -29.82
C LEU A 362 26.59 4.99 -28.59
N SER A 363 27.15 4.25 -27.64
CA SER A 363 27.98 4.86 -26.59
C SER A 363 29.30 5.38 -27.16
N LYS A 364 29.98 6.29 -26.46
CA LYS A 364 31.32 6.79 -26.84
C LYS A 364 32.29 5.65 -27.18
N LYS A 365 32.29 4.58 -26.38
CA LYS A 365 33.14 3.39 -26.61
C LYS A 365 32.73 2.62 -27.87
N GLN A 366 31.43 2.41 -28.08
CA GLN A 366 30.92 1.73 -29.28
C GLN A 366 31.20 2.53 -30.56
N ALA A 367 31.05 3.86 -30.51
CA ALA A 367 31.35 4.75 -31.62
C ALA A 367 32.85 4.73 -31.96
N LYS A 368 33.73 4.86 -30.96
CA LYS A 368 35.19 4.78 -31.15
C LYS A 368 35.62 3.42 -31.73
N GLN A 369 34.98 2.33 -31.28
CA GLN A 369 35.25 1.01 -31.83
C GLN A 369 34.75 0.87 -33.28
N ALA A 370 33.60 1.45 -33.61
CA ALA A 370 33.08 1.45 -34.98
C ALA A 370 34.01 2.25 -35.92
N ALA A 371 34.46 3.44 -35.51
CA ALA A 371 35.40 4.27 -36.26
C ALA A 371 36.73 3.54 -36.51
N ARG A 372 37.36 2.99 -35.46
CA ARG A 372 38.60 2.20 -35.58
C ARG A 372 38.50 0.99 -36.51
N ARG A 373 37.31 0.40 -36.62
CA ARG A 373 37.09 -0.72 -37.56
C ARG A 373 36.90 -0.22 -38.98
N ALA A 374 36.21 0.90 -39.16
CA ALA A 374 36.05 1.54 -40.46
C ALA A 374 37.39 2.00 -41.04
N GLU A 375 38.24 2.63 -40.22
CA GLU A 375 39.63 3.00 -40.58
C GLU A 375 40.46 1.81 -41.05
N LYS A 376 40.19 0.62 -40.50
CA LYS A 376 40.87 -0.64 -40.87
C LYS A 376 40.15 -1.43 -41.96
N ALA A 377 39.15 -0.85 -42.63
CA ALA A 377 38.28 -1.51 -43.62
C ALA A 377 37.64 -2.84 -43.12
N LEU A 378 37.47 -2.99 -41.80
CA LEU A 378 36.89 -4.18 -41.20
C LEU A 378 35.36 -4.09 -41.18
N ARG A 379 34.69 -5.23 -41.42
CA ARG A 379 33.22 -5.31 -41.36
C ARG A 379 32.65 -4.70 -40.06
N PRO A 380 31.57 -3.90 -40.14
CA PRO A 380 30.91 -3.33 -38.97
C PRO A 380 30.47 -4.41 -37.98
N LYS A 381 30.76 -4.20 -36.69
CA LYS A 381 30.31 -5.11 -35.64
C LYS A 381 28.85 -4.81 -35.29
N ALA A 382 27.97 -5.80 -35.41
CA ALA A 382 26.57 -5.65 -35.01
C ALA A 382 26.45 -5.32 -33.52
N VAL A 383 25.76 -4.22 -33.20
CA VAL A 383 25.53 -3.77 -31.81
C VAL A 383 24.15 -4.23 -31.36
N THR A 384 24.11 -5.24 -30.49
CA THR A 384 22.86 -5.80 -29.96
C THR A 384 22.21 -4.93 -28.89
N VAL A 385 23.00 -4.13 -28.16
CA VAL A 385 22.50 -3.21 -27.11
C VAL A 385 23.23 -1.86 -27.21
N PRO A 386 22.60 -0.83 -27.79
CA PRO A 386 23.20 0.50 -27.84
C PRO A 386 23.31 1.13 -26.45
N GLY A 387 24.50 1.63 -26.11
CA GLY A 387 24.79 2.25 -24.82
C GLY A 387 24.60 3.77 -24.79
N GLY A 388 24.31 4.41 -25.92
CA GLY A 388 24.16 5.86 -26.04
C GLY A 388 22.82 6.40 -25.55
N ALA A 389 22.61 7.69 -25.76
CA ALA A 389 21.36 8.37 -25.44
C ALA A 389 20.21 7.90 -26.36
N ARG A 390 18.98 8.04 -25.86
CA ARG A 390 17.78 7.81 -26.68
C ARG A 390 17.57 9.00 -27.60
N ALA A 391 17.08 8.75 -28.81
CA ALA A 391 16.69 9.79 -29.74
C ALA A 391 15.58 10.66 -29.12
N ALA A 392 15.88 11.95 -28.98
CA ALA A 392 15.00 12.96 -28.41
C ALA A 392 14.94 14.18 -29.34
N ARG A 393 13.91 15.00 -29.17
CA ARG A 393 13.84 16.35 -29.77
C ARG A 393 14.71 17.31 -28.94
N SER A 394 14.89 18.54 -29.43
CA SER A 394 15.65 19.61 -28.76
C SER A 394 15.15 19.92 -27.34
N ASP A 395 13.84 19.74 -27.08
CA ASP A 395 13.22 19.90 -25.75
C ASP A 395 13.46 18.72 -24.78
N GLY A 396 14.29 17.75 -25.16
CA GLY A 396 14.59 16.55 -24.37
C GLY A 396 13.46 15.52 -24.34
N VAL A 397 12.35 15.74 -25.07
CA VAL A 397 11.25 14.78 -25.15
C VAL A 397 11.65 13.65 -26.12
N PRO A 398 11.53 12.37 -25.71
CA PRO A 398 11.82 11.23 -26.59
C PRO A 398 10.99 11.29 -27.88
N LYS A 399 11.64 11.13 -29.05
CA LYS A 399 10.95 11.12 -30.36
C LYS A 399 9.85 10.05 -30.39
N GLN A 400 10.14 8.89 -29.84
CA GLN A 400 9.16 7.87 -29.52
C GLN A 400 9.03 7.73 -28.00
N ALA A 401 7.80 7.79 -27.51
CA ALA A 401 7.53 7.61 -26.10
C ALA A 401 7.75 6.14 -25.67
N PHE A 402 8.42 5.91 -24.54
CA PHE A 402 8.75 4.59 -23.94
C PHE A 402 7.61 3.59 -23.90
N ARG A 403 6.42 4.15 -23.85
CA ARG A 403 5.16 3.46 -23.72
C ARG A 403 4.91 2.59 -24.98
N ARG A 404 5.29 3.10 -26.16
CA ARG A 404 5.20 2.42 -27.47
C ARG A 404 6.36 1.47 -27.74
N ASP A 405 7.27 1.29 -26.78
CA ASP A 405 8.42 0.40 -26.97
C ASP A 405 7.98 -1.06 -27.09
N ARG A 406 8.65 -1.79 -27.97
CA ARG A 406 8.53 -3.25 -28.01
C ARG A 406 9.23 -3.82 -26.78
N LEU A 407 8.53 -4.63 -25.98
CA LEU A 407 9.05 -5.20 -24.75
C LEU A 407 9.19 -6.72 -24.88
N SER A 408 10.40 -7.24 -24.66
CA SER A 408 10.67 -8.68 -24.67
C SER A 408 9.95 -9.43 -23.54
N GLY A 409 9.74 -10.73 -23.70
CA GLY A 409 9.19 -11.59 -22.63
C GLY A 409 10.05 -11.57 -21.36
N ASN A 410 11.38 -11.50 -21.53
CA ASN A 410 12.34 -11.38 -20.42
C ASN A 410 12.20 -10.04 -19.68
N TYR A 411 12.00 -8.93 -20.38
CA TYR A 411 11.70 -7.63 -19.76
C TYR A 411 10.47 -7.73 -18.86
N ARG A 412 9.38 -8.31 -19.39
CA ARG A 412 8.11 -8.47 -18.65
C ARG A 412 8.28 -9.33 -17.39
N LYS A 413 8.98 -10.47 -17.50
CA LYS A 413 9.28 -11.34 -16.35
C LYS A 413 10.13 -10.63 -15.29
N GLN A 414 11.20 -9.94 -15.68
CA GLN A 414 12.06 -9.20 -14.75
C GLN A 414 11.30 -8.07 -14.05
N ARG A 415 10.45 -7.36 -14.79
CA ARG A 415 9.63 -6.28 -14.26
C ARG A 415 8.61 -6.79 -13.25
N ALA A 416 7.97 -7.93 -13.52
CA ALA A 416 7.10 -8.60 -12.55
C ALA A 416 7.85 -8.99 -11.27
N ARG A 417 9.08 -9.52 -11.37
CA ARG A 417 9.93 -9.83 -10.19
C ARG A 417 10.28 -8.57 -9.38
N GLN A 418 10.54 -7.45 -10.06
CA GLN A 418 10.83 -6.18 -9.39
C GLN A 418 9.60 -5.65 -8.64
N ALA A 419 8.42 -5.71 -9.25
CA ALA A 419 7.16 -5.31 -8.61
C ALA A 419 6.85 -6.18 -7.39
N GLU A 420 7.00 -7.50 -7.50
CA GLU A 420 6.82 -8.45 -6.40
C GLU A 420 7.77 -8.14 -5.23
N HIS A 421 9.05 -7.90 -5.53
CA HIS A 421 10.03 -7.52 -4.51
C HIS A 421 9.70 -6.18 -3.85
N ALA A 422 9.30 -5.18 -4.63
CA ALA A 422 8.92 -3.86 -4.11
C ALA A 422 7.71 -3.93 -3.18
N ALA A 423 6.70 -4.74 -3.53
CA ALA A 423 5.54 -4.99 -2.68
C ALA A 423 5.95 -5.65 -1.34
N GLY A 424 6.82 -6.66 -1.39
CA GLY A 424 7.33 -7.31 -0.17
C GLY A 424 8.14 -6.36 0.72
N VAL A 425 8.95 -5.48 0.13
CA VAL A 425 9.70 -4.45 0.88
C VAL A 425 8.75 -3.44 1.51
N ALA A 426 7.70 -3.01 0.81
CA ALA A 426 6.70 -2.10 1.35
C ALA A 426 5.96 -2.70 2.55
N GLU A 427 5.55 -3.97 2.47
CA GLU A 427 4.89 -4.64 3.58
C GLU A 427 5.82 -4.82 4.79
N HIS A 428 7.08 -5.21 4.55
CA HIS A 428 8.06 -5.31 5.62
C HIS A 428 8.28 -3.98 6.36
N ARG A 429 8.32 -2.85 5.64
CA ARG A 429 8.44 -1.51 6.25
C ARG A 429 7.24 -1.16 7.11
N ARG A 430 6.02 -1.45 6.64
CA ARG A 430 4.80 -1.23 7.44
C ARG A 430 4.80 -2.10 8.70
N HIS A 431 5.22 -3.36 8.58
CA HIS A 431 5.33 -4.26 9.71
C HIS A 431 6.37 -3.76 10.73
N ARG A 432 7.56 -3.36 10.27
CA ARG A 432 8.59 -2.73 11.13
C ARG A 432 8.05 -1.50 11.84
N ALA A 433 7.41 -0.59 11.11
CA ALA A 433 6.83 0.63 11.68
C ALA A 433 5.82 0.32 12.80
N ARG A 434 4.96 -0.69 12.63
CA ARG A 434 4.02 -1.12 13.67
C ARG A 434 4.69 -1.75 14.88
N LEU A 435 5.72 -2.56 14.68
CA LEU A 435 6.46 -3.17 15.79
C LEU A 435 7.20 -2.12 16.61
N VAL A 436 7.94 -1.23 15.94
CA VAL A 436 8.64 -0.12 16.58
C VAL A 436 7.66 0.80 17.31
N ALA A 437 6.52 1.15 16.68
CA ALA A 437 5.49 1.93 17.35
C ALA A 437 4.99 1.26 18.65
N ARG A 438 4.78 -0.06 18.65
CA ARG A 438 4.38 -0.79 19.87
C ARG A 438 5.44 -0.78 20.95
N GLU A 439 6.71 -0.91 20.57
CA GLU A 439 7.82 -0.83 21.51
C GLU A 439 7.92 0.57 22.13
N ILE A 440 7.74 1.64 21.33
CA ILE A 440 7.66 3.02 21.84
C ILE A 440 6.52 3.13 22.85
N ILE A 441 5.31 2.71 22.50
CA ILE A 441 4.13 2.84 23.36
C ILE A 441 4.28 2.02 24.64
N ALA A 442 4.85 0.82 24.55
CA ALA A 442 5.13 -0.04 25.70
C ALA A 442 6.12 0.60 26.70
N ALA A 443 7.03 1.47 26.24
CA ALA A 443 8.00 2.15 27.09
C ALA A 443 7.52 3.53 27.56
N HIS A 444 6.88 4.30 26.67
CA HIS A 444 6.61 5.72 26.90
C HIS A 444 5.16 6.05 27.24
N GLY A 445 4.23 5.12 27.11
CA GLY A 445 2.80 5.38 27.23
C GLY A 445 2.19 5.96 25.95
N PRO A 446 0.85 6.09 25.89
CA PRO A 446 0.14 6.45 24.68
C PRO A 446 -0.16 7.95 24.53
N ALA A 447 0.19 8.80 25.50
CA ALA A 447 -0.01 10.24 25.44
C ALA A 447 1.27 10.94 24.95
N LEU A 448 1.33 11.20 23.63
CA LEU A 448 2.52 11.72 22.97
C LEU A 448 2.23 13.00 22.18
N VAL A 449 3.21 13.90 22.12
CA VAL A 449 3.21 15.09 21.26
C VAL A 449 4.35 14.98 20.25
N VAL A 450 4.12 15.36 18.99
CA VAL A 450 5.14 15.40 17.94
C VAL A 450 5.09 16.73 17.19
N GLU A 451 6.22 17.22 16.73
CA GLU A 451 6.25 18.39 15.84
C GLU A 451 5.48 18.15 14.53
N ASP A 452 4.75 19.17 14.07
CA ASP A 452 4.04 19.16 12.80
C ASP A 452 4.98 19.47 11.63
N CYS A 453 5.83 18.49 11.32
CA CYS A 453 6.76 18.58 10.21
C CYS A 453 6.08 18.25 8.87
N ASP A 454 6.36 19.06 7.83
CA ASP A 454 5.96 18.72 6.45
C ASP A 454 6.88 17.65 5.85
N ILE A 455 6.52 16.40 6.13
CA ILE A 455 7.18 15.20 5.60
C ILE A 455 7.19 15.21 4.06
N ARG A 456 6.22 15.85 3.38
CA ARG A 456 6.19 15.91 1.91
C ARG A 456 7.36 16.73 1.37
N THR A 457 7.65 17.87 2.00
CA THR A 457 8.80 18.71 1.68
C THR A 457 10.11 17.96 1.93
N TRP A 458 10.20 17.20 3.02
CA TRP A 458 11.37 16.36 3.28
C TRP A 458 11.60 15.31 2.18
N TYR A 459 10.54 14.64 1.69
CA TYR A 459 10.68 13.68 0.59
C TYR A 459 11.16 14.32 -0.72
N ARG A 460 10.85 15.60 -0.96
CA ARG A 460 11.34 16.34 -2.14
C ARG A 460 12.84 16.61 -2.03
N LEU A 461 13.31 17.03 -0.85
CA LEU A 461 14.72 17.38 -0.61
C LEU A 461 15.62 16.14 -0.40
N TRP A 462 15.14 15.15 0.37
CA TRP A 462 15.95 14.03 0.86
C TRP A 462 15.35 12.65 0.59
N GLY A 463 14.48 12.52 -0.42
CA GLY A 463 13.73 11.29 -0.70
C GLY A 463 14.56 10.00 -0.80
N LYS A 464 15.82 10.07 -1.24
CA LYS A 464 16.73 8.91 -1.22
C LYS A 464 16.99 8.40 0.21
N ARG A 465 17.32 9.30 1.13
CA ARG A 465 17.59 8.99 2.55
C ARG A 465 16.31 8.58 3.28
N LEU A 466 15.22 9.31 3.06
CA LEU A 466 13.91 8.99 3.65
C LEU A 466 13.33 7.68 3.16
N SER A 467 13.70 7.23 1.95
CA SER A 467 13.31 5.91 1.47
C SER A 467 13.92 4.76 2.29
N GLN A 468 14.93 5.03 3.12
CA GLN A 468 15.58 4.06 4.01
C GLN A 468 14.95 4.07 5.41
N THR A 469 14.69 5.25 5.98
CA THR A 469 14.18 5.44 7.35
C THR A 469 12.65 5.49 7.44
N THR A 470 11.97 5.95 6.38
CA THR A 470 10.51 6.03 6.27
C THR A 470 9.77 6.63 7.48
N PRO A 471 10.19 7.80 8.00
CA PRO A 471 9.67 8.36 9.25
C PRO A 471 8.15 8.57 9.24
N GLY A 472 7.57 9.01 8.10
CA GLY A 472 6.11 9.16 7.99
C GLY A 472 5.31 7.87 8.17
N MET A 473 5.87 6.70 7.81
CA MET A 473 5.20 5.42 8.11
C MET A 473 5.23 5.10 9.60
N LEU A 474 6.34 5.42 10.27
CA LEU A 474 6.49 5.22 11.71
C LEU A 474 5.58 6.16 12.51
N ILE A 475 5.56 7.46 12.19
CA ILE A 475 4.66 8.45 12.82
C ILE A 475 3.19 8.03 12.63
N SER A 476 2.82 7.56 11.43
CA SER A 476 1.45 7.08 11.19
C SER A 476 1.12 5.82 12.00
N ALA A 477 2.09 4.90 12.14
CA ALA A 477 1.92 3.71 12.97
C ALA A 477 1.84 4.07 14.46
N LEU A 478 2.64 5.04 14.91
CA LEU A 478 2.64 5.55 16.28
C LEU A 478 1.30 6.18 16.63
N LYS A 479 0.76 7.05 15.76
CA LYS A 479 -0.59 7.62 15.94
C LYS A 479 -1.65 6.53 16.14
N ALA A 480 -1.67 5.53 15.25
CA ALA A 480 -2.63 4.45 15.31
C ALA A 480 -2.48 3.56 16.56
N GLU A 481 -1.25 3.36 17.05
CA GLU A 481 -1.02 2.59 18.29
C GLU A 481 -1.29 3.40 19.56
N CYS A 482 -1.06 4.72 19.57
CA CYS A 482 -1.53 5.63 20.64
C CYS A 482 -3.05 5.54 20.80
N GLU A 483 -3.79 5.77 19.71
CA GLU A 483 -5.26 5.72 19.69
C GLU A 483 -5.77 4.35 20.13
N ALA A 484 -5.16 3.28 19.63
CA ALA A 484 -5.56 1.92 19.98
C ALA A 484 -5.22 1.49 21.42
N ALA A 485 -4.34 2.23 22.10
CA ALA A 485 -4.02 2.07 23.52
C ALA A 485 -4.78 3.07 24.41
N GLY A 486 -5.75 3.82 23.88
CA GLY A 486 -6.56 4.78 24.63
C GLY A 486 -5.95 6.17 24.80
N GLY A 487 -4.80 6.46 24.18
CA GLY A 487 -4.18 7.77 24.19
C GLY A 487 -4.27 8.49 22.84
N ARG A 488 -3.31 9.39 22.57
CA ARG A 488 -3.28 10.22 21.37
C ARG A 488 -1.86 10.64 21.00
N LEU A 489 -1.63 10.82 19.71
CA LEU A 489 -0.45 11.51 19.18
C LEU A 489 -0.88 12.88 18.64
N VAL A 490 -0.59 13.95 19.39
CA VAL A 490 -0.95 15.33 19.03
C VAL A 490 0.18 15.98 18.24
N ARG A 491 -0.17 16.87 17.31
CA ARG A 491 0.80 17.60 16.50
C ARG A 491 0.94 19.03 16.98
N ALA A 492 2.17 19.48 17.24
CA ALA A 492 2.50 20.84 17.65
C ALA A 492 3.20 21.61 16.52
N SER A 493 2.79 22.85 16.27
CA SER A 493 3.45 23.70 15.28
C SER A 493 4.92 23.94 15.64
N THR A 494 5.81 23.75 14.67
CA THR A 494 7.25 24.04 14.79
C THR A 494 7.54 25.53 14.92
N TRP A 495 6.63 26.39 14.44
CA TRP A 495 6.79 27.84 14.46
C TRP A 495 6.49 28.46 15.83
N SER A 496 5.39 28.04 16.47
CA SER A 496 4.97 28.61 17.75
C SER A 496 5.80 28.07 18.92
N THR A 497 6.24 26.82 18.83
CA THR A 497 6.98 26.15 19.92
C THR A 497 8.50 26.27 19.78
N ALA A 498 9.03 26.26 18.55
CA ALA A 498 10.46 26.32 18.25
C ALA A 498 11.32 25.44 19.18
N LEU A 499 10.90 24.20 19.42
CA LEU A 499 11.45 23.32 20.47
C LEU A 499 12.96 23.12 20.33
N SER A 500 13.44 22.99 19.09
CA SER A 500 14.88 22.84 18.83
C SER A 500 15.72 24.02 19.30
N GLN A 501 15.14 25.20 19.54
CA GLN A 501 15.84 26.43 19.94
C GLN A 501 15.65 26.80 21.42
N HIS A 502 14.92 25.99 22.20
CA HIS A 502 14.72 26.21 23.63
C HIS A 502 15.48 25.18 24.48
N CYS A 503 15.73 25.53 25.73
CA CYS A 503 16.14 24.63 26.80
C CYS A 503 14.96 24.37 27.75
N LEU A 504 15.01 23.27 28.53
CA LEU A 504 14.01 23.00 29.56
C LEU A 504 13.95 24.10 30.63
N CYS A 505 15.02 24.84 30.87
CA CYS A 505 15.00 26.01 31.77
C CYS A 505 14.31 27.25 31.19
N GLY A 506 13.77 27.18 29.97
CA GLY A 506 13.13 28.30 29.27
C GLY A 506 14.08 29.19 28.45
N ALA A 507 15.39 29.12 28.69
CA ALA A 507 16.37 29.90 27.93
C ALA A 507 16.38 29.50 26.43
N ARG A 508 16.58 30.49 25.56
CA ARG A 508 16.82 30.24 24.13
C ARG A 508 18.27 29.88 23.87
N VAL A 509 18.47 28.86 23.06
CA VAL A 509 19.77 28.34 22.64
C VAL A 509 19.77 28.28 21.11
N THR A 510 20.39 29.27 20.48
CA THR A 510 20.47 29.34 19.02
C THR A 510 21.33 28.22 18.47
N LYS A 511 20.78 27.39 17.59
CA LYS A 511 21.45 26.25 16.95
C LYS A 511 21.09 26.15 15.49
N ASN A 512 22.08 25.82 14.66
CA ASN A 512 21.87 25.46 13.28
C ASN A 512 21.47 23.98 13.13
N LEU A 513 20.95 23.61 11.96
CA LEU A 513 20.55 22.23 11.67
C LEU A 513 21.70 21.20 11.80
N ARG A 514 22.95 21.64 11.64
CA ARG A 514 24.16 20.81 11.79
C ARG A 514 24.53 20.53 13.24
N ASP A 515 24.11 21.39 14.16
CA ASP A 515 24.44 21.27 15.57
C ASP A 515 23.53 20.20 16.18
N ARG A 516 24.14 19.06 16.56
CA ARG A 516 23.42 17.87 17.08
C ARG A 516 23.44 17.78 18.59
N GLU A 517 24.18 18.66 19.24
CA GLU A 517 24.26 18.76 20.69
C GLU A 517 23.51 20.01 21.15
N HIS A 518 22.83 19.89 22.28
CA HIS A 518 22.29 20.98 23.05
C HIS A 518 23.28 21.29 24.18
N LYS A 519 23.66 22.56 24.32
CA LYS A 519 24.48 23.07 25.43
C LYS A 519 23.86 24.38 25.89
N CYS A 520 23.24 24.38 27.07
CA CYS A 520 22.62 25.57 27.63
C CYS A 520 23.63 26.30 28.52
N THR A 521 23.95 27.56 28.20
CA THR A 521 24.84 28.39 29.02
C THR A 521 24.15 28.92 30.29
N ALA A 522 22.82 28.98 30.31
CA ALA A 522 22.06 29.51 31.44
C ALA A 522 21.90 28.50 32.60
N CYS A 523 21.71 27.21 32.30
CA CYS A 523 21.49 26.17 33.32
C CYS A 523 22.47 25.00 33.24
N GLY A 524 23.45 25.04 32.34
CA GLY A 524 24.46 23.99 32.17
C GLY A 524 23.98 22.71 31.47
N LEU A 525 22.68 22.57 31.16
CA LEU A 525 22.14 21.34 30.58
C LEU A 525 22.84 20.96 29.26
N THR A 526 23.30 19.70 29.19
CA THR A 526 23.87 19.11 27.98
C THR A 526 23.13 17.85 27.54
N GLY A 527 23.02 17.64 26.24
CA GLY A 527 22.38 16.45 25.69
C GLY A 527 22.30 16.47 24.17
N LYS A 528 21.72 15.43 23.56
CA LYS A 528 21.43 15.43 22.13
C LYS A 528 20.29 16.38 21.83
N ARG A 529 20.43 17.22 20.81
CA ARG A 529 19.41 18.22 20.41
C ARG A 529 18.04 17.58 20.17
N ASP A 530 18.03 16.45 19.48
CA ASP A 530 16.80 15.75 19.10
C ASP A 530 16.10 15.15 20.36
N LEU A 531 16.87 14.68 21.37
CA LEU A 531 16.32 14.24 22.66
C LEU A 531 15.79 15.41 23.51
N VAL A 532 16.51 16.54 23.53
CA VAL A 532 16.03 17.75 24.24
C VAL A 532 14.73 18.27 23.62
N SER A 533 14.64 18.28 22.28
CA SER A 533 13.43 18.71 21.57
C SER A 533 12.25 17.77 21.87
N ALA A 534 12.50 16.45 21.90
CA ALA A 534 11.51 15.45 22.30
C ALA A 534 11.08 15.62 23.77
N ALA A 535 11.98 15.97 24.68
CA ALA A 535 11.63 16.24 26.07
C ALA A 535 10.75 17.48 26.20
N LEU A 536 11.09 18.57 25.52
CA LEU A 536 10.29 19.80 25.50
C LEU A 536 8.90 19.56 24.91
N ALA A 537 8.78 18.72 23.88
CA ALA A 537 7.48 18.37 23.29
C ALA A 537 6.50 17.78 24.31
N ALA A 538 6.96 17.08 25.35
CA ALA A 538 6.09 16.53 26.41
C ALA A 538 5.35 17.61 27.22
N PHE A 539 5.89 18.84 27.22
CA PHE A 539 5.36 19.99 27.96
C PHE A 539 4.72 21.05 27.06
N VAL A 540 4.42 20.67 25.81
CA VAL A 540 3.62 21.52 24.94
C VAL A 540 2.15 21.44 25.37
N ARG A 541 1.51 22.59 25.47
CA ARG A 541 0.09 22.79 25.74
C ARG A 541 -0.59 23.38 24.51
N PHE A 542 -1.90 23.28 24.48
CA PHE A 542 -2.73 23.70 23.34
C PHE A 542 -3.94 24.45 23.88
N THR A 543 -4.30 25.57 23.27
CA THR A 543 -5.64 26.15 23.49
C THR A 543 -6.70 25.39 22.69
N ASP A 544 -6.34 24.87 21.51
CA ASP A 544 -7.14 23.92 20.73
C ASP A 544 -6.26 22.76 20.21
N ILE A 545 -6.54 21.55 20.70
CA ILE A 545 -5.81 20.33 20.33
C ILE A 545 -5.97 19.98 18.84
N ALA A 546 -7.03 20.46 18.18
CA ALA A 546 -7.28 20.24 16.77
C ALA A 546 -6.46 21.18 15.86
N ASP A 547 -6.01 22.34 16.36
CA ASP A 547 -5.17 23.28 15.63
C ASP A 547 -3.72 23.29 16.16
N PRO A 548 -2.76 22.68 15.43
CA PRO A 548 -1.36 22.67 15.81
C PRO A 548 -0.75 24.05 16.06
N LYS A 549 -1.30 25.12 15.48
CA LYS A 549 -0.79 26.50 15.62
C LYS A 549 -1.02 27.07 17.02
N THR A 550 -1.97 26.53 17.76
CA THR A 550 -2.25 26.97 19.14
C THR A 550 -1.29 26.36 20.17
N ALA A 551 -0.36 25.53 19.71
CA ALA A 551 0.64 24.91 20.56
C ALA A 551 1.58 25.97 21.17
N TYR A 552 1.82 25.90 22.48
CA TYR A 552 2.83 26.70 23.17
C TYR A 552 3.58 25.83 24.19
N LEU A 553 4.83 26.20 24.49
CA LEU A 553 5.66 25.49 25.46
C LEU A 553 5.35 26.02 26.87
N ASP A 554 5.00 25.13 27.80
CA ASP A 554 4.87 25.46 29.22
C ASP A 554 6.26 25.45 29.88
N THR A 555 6.89 26.61 29.92
CA THR A 555 8.26 26.77 30.43
C THR A 555 8.34 26.59 31.95
N ALA A 556 7.26 26.87 32.68
CA ALA A 556 7.24 26.68 34.12
C ALA A 556 7.32 25.18 34.46
N VAL A 557 6.51 24.35 33.77
CA VAL A 557 6.55 22.90 33.94
C VAL A 557 7.87 22.31 33.43
N SER A 558 8.38 22.76 32.28
CA SER A 558 9.66 22.24 31.77
C SER A 558 10.83 22.58 32.70
N GLN A 559 10.82 23.77 33.31
CA GLN A 559 11.85 24.19 34.27
C GLN A 559 11.74 23.37 35.56
N HIS A 560 10.53 23.18 36.08
CA HIS A 560 10.29 22.31 37.23
C HIS A 560 10.85 20.91 36.99
N VAL A 561 10.60 20.30 35.84
CA VAL A 561 11.12 18.98 35.47
C VAL A 561 12.65 18.95 35.39
N GLN A 562 13.27 20.01 34.90
CA GLN A 562 14.73 20.10 34.86
C GLN A 562 15.34 20.09 36.26
N ILE A 563 14.70 20.77 37.22
CA ILE A 563 15.14 20.82 38.61
C ILE A 563 14.87 19.47 39.29
N THR A 564 13.65 18.94 39.17
CA THR A 564 13.21 17.73 39.88
C THR A 564 14.00 16.49 39.49
N TYR A 565 14.26 16.28 38.18
CA TYR A 565 14.95 15.08 37.72
C TYR A 565 16.46 15.26 37.55
N ALA A 566 16.96 16.50 37.47
CA ALA A 566 18.39 16.85 37.43
C ALA A 566 19.27 15.84 36.67
N GLN A 567 20.08 15.05 37.39
CA GLN A 567 21.00 14.07 36.80
C GLN A 567 20.29 13.00 35.96
N ALA A 568 19.13 12.49 36.42
CA ALA A 568 18.38 11.48 35.67
C ALA A 568 17.87 12.03 34.32
N LEU A 569 17.58 13.33 34.26
CA LEU A 569 17.24 13.99 33.00
C LEU A 569 18.46 14.08 32.08
N GLU A 570 19.64 14.45 32.59
CA GLU A 570 20.85 14.49 31.76
C GLU A 570 21.20 13.11 31.18
N GLU A 571 21.10 12.05 31.96
CA GLU A 571 21.31 10.68 31.51
C GLU A 571 20.35 10.33 30.36
N ALA A 572 19.05 10.63 30.54
CA ALA A 572 18.03 10.40 29.51
C ALA A 572 18.25 11.22 28.23
N LEU A 573 18.91 12.38 28.32
CA LEU A 573 19.13 13.27 27.18
C LEU A 573 20.47 13.05 26.47
N ARG A 574 21.43 12.36 27.09
CA ARG A 574 22.72 12.00 26.46
C ARG A 574 22.58 10.78 25.55
N GLU A 575 21.86 9.75 25.99
CA GLU A 575 21.68 8.53 25.21
C GLU A 575 20.30 7.88 25.43
N SER A 576 20.02 6.84 24.62
CA SER A 576 18.77 6.08 24.71
C SER A 576 18.80 5.22 25.97
N THR A 577 17.91 5.47 26.93
CA THR A 577 17.78 4.66 28.15
C THR A 577 17.03 3.36 27.91
N THR A 578 16.43 3.18 26.73
CA THR A 578 15.83 1.93 26.30
C THR A 578 16.67 1.24 25.22
N PRO A 579 16.71 -0.10 25.18
CA PRO A 579 17.32 -0.82 24.08
C PRO A 579 16.65 -0.44 22.75
N SER A 580 17.47 -0.08 21.75
CA SER A 580 16.98 0.12 20.39
C SER A 580 16.20 -1.12 19.91
N PRO A 581 15.07 -0.94 19.18
CA PRO A 581 14.31 -2.02 18.58
C PRO A 581 15.21 -3.05 17.90
N LYS A 582 15.06 -4.34 18.25
CA LYS A 582 15.87 -5.39 17.62
C LYS A 582 15.67 -5.34 16.10
N PRO A 583 16.74 -5.41 15.30
CA PRO A 583 16.61 -5.41 13.85
C PRO A 583 15.77 -6.61 13.45
N LEU A 584 14.66 -6.36 12.75
CA LEU A 584 13.83 -7.45 12.27
C LEU A 584 14.65 -8.30 11.31
N ARG A 585 14.90 -9.56 11.70
CA ARG A 585 15.35 -10.57 10.76
C ARG A 585 14.32 -10.61 9.62
N ARG A 586 14.83 -10.71 8.38
CA ARG A 586 13.98 -10.84 7.20
C ARG A 586 12.88 -11.86 7.49
N PRO A 587 11.63 -11.64 7.04
CA PRO A 587 10.73 -12.76 6.93
C PRO A 587 11.46 -13.80 6.08
N GLY A 588 11.67 -14.98 6.66
CA GLY A 588 12.10 -16.15 5.91
C GLY A 588 11.23 -16.19 4.66
N ARG A 589 11.84 -16.44 3.50
CA ARG A 589 11.04 -16.74 2.31
C ARG A 589 10.05 -17.80 2.75
N VAL A 590 8.76 -17.59 2.48
CA VAL A 590 7.83 -18.72 2.43
C VAL A 590 8.53 -19.72 1.51
N ALA A 591 8.92 -20.86 2.08
CA ALA A 591 9.51 -21.94 1.33
C ALA A 591 8.46 -22.37 0.32
N VAL A 592 8.56 -21.86 -0.90
CA VAL A 592 7.94 -22.52 -2.04
C VAL A 592 8.87 -23.71 -2.29
N PRO A 593 8.37 -24.95 -2.27
CA PRO A 593 9.17 -26.11 -2.64
C PRO A 593 9.90 -25.83 -3.95
N ARG A 594 11.21 -26.09 -3.98
CA ARG A 594 12.01 -25.97 -5.19
C ARG A 594 11.30 -26.80 -6.27
N LEU A 595 10.88 -26.16 -7.37
CA LEU A 595 10.51 -26.93 -8.55
C LEU A 595 11.78 -27.65 -8.99
N GLY A 596 11.77 -28.99 -8.89
CA GLY A 596 12.69 -29.85 -9.61
C GLY A 596 12.68 -29.42 -11.08
N ARG A 597 13.88 -29.22 -11.60
CA ARG A 597 14.13 -28.78 -12.96
C ARG A 597 14.09 -30.03 -13.82
N GLU A 598 12.91 -30.43 -14.26
CA GLU A 598 12.82 -31.39 -15.37
C GLU A 598 13.16 -30.67 -16.67
N THR A 599 13.94 -31.38 -17.44
CA THR A 599 14.70 -31.00 -18.62
C THR A 599 13.81 -30.56 -19.77
N SER A 600 14.37 -29.67 -20.58
CA SER A 600 13.72 -29.05 -21.73
C SER A 600 13.42 -30.08 -22.83
N ALA A 601 12.22 -30.04 -23.40
CA ALA A 601 11.90 -30.59 -24.71
C ALA A 601 11.33 -29.48 -25.62
N PRO A 602 11.47 -29.60 -26.96
CA PRO A 602 11.76 -28.49 -27.86
C PRO A 602 10.55 -27.64 -28.26
N ARG A 603 10.87 -26.44 -28.76
CA ARG A 603 9.95 -25.37 -29.13
C ARG A 603 9.28 -25.67 -30.46
N THR A 604 7.96 -25.67 -30.49
CA THR A 604 7.18 -25.39 -31.71
C THR A 604 6.57 -24.01 -31.59
N ALA A 605 6.96 -23.15 -32.53
CA ALA A 605 6.56 -21.75 -32.59
C ALA A 605 5.14 -21.63 -33.16
N GLY A 606 4.23 -21.03 -32.40
CA GLY A 606 2.96 -20.51 -32.90
C GLY A 606 2.88 -19.02 -32.58
N GLN A 607 3.11 -18.17 -33.58
CA GLN A 607 2.96 -16.72 -33.48
C GLN A 607 1.49 -16.36 -33.20
N ARG A 608 1.23 -15.60 -32.13
CA ARG A 608 0.09 -14.69 -32.11
C ARG A 608 0.56 -13.29 -31.71
N ASN A 609 0.52 -12.39 -32.68
CA ASN A 609 0.71 -10.96 -32.51
C ASN A 609 -0.50 -10.39 -31.77
N GLN A 610 -0.27 -9.85 -30.58
CA GLN A 610 -1.18 -8.86 -30.00
C GLN A 610 -0.38 -7.65 -29.50
N ALA A 611 -0.58 -6.54 -30.20
CA ALA A 611 -0.14 -5.21 -29.83
C ALA A 611 -0.99 -4.65 -28.68
N THR A 612 -0.43 -3.68 -27.94
CA THR A 612 -1.05 -2.58 -27.14
C THR A 612 -0.57 -2.44 -25.67
N PRO A 613 -0.59 -1.23 -25.08
CA PRO A 613 0.67 -0.52 -24.89
C PRO A 613 0.81 0.14 -23.50
N ASP A 614 1.93 0.83 -23.33
CA ASP A 614 2.11 2.05 -22.56
C ASP A 614 2.18 2.05 -21.03
N GLU A 615 3.29 2.60 -20.47
CA GLU A 615 3.49 2.95 -19.06
C GLU A 615 4.00 4.42 -18.84
N PRO A 616 3.93 5.02 -17.62
CA PRO A 616 3.56 6.41 -17.32
C PRO A 616 4.69 7.45 -17.37
N ARG A 617 4.29 8.72 -17.52
CA ARG A 617 5.13 9.92 -17.36
C ARG A 617 5.29 10.27 -15.88
N LEU A 618 6.53 10.42 -15.43
CA LEU A 618 6.91 11.43 -14.44
C LEU A 618 7.05 12.74 -15.21
N ARG A 619 6.32 13.79 -14.84
CA ARG A 619 6.66 15.17 -15.25
C ARG A 619 7.04 15.93 -13.99
N GLY A 620 8.29 16.39 -13.99
CA GLY A 620 8.68 17.54 -13.20
C GLY A 620 8.07 18.79 -13.82
N HIS A 621 7.67 19.72 -12.96
CA HIS A 621 7.46 21.11 -13.30
C HIS A 621 8.83 21.78 -13.42
N ALA A 622 9.04 22.55 -14.48
CA ALA A 622 9.82 23.79 -14.45
C ALA A 622 9.52 24.56 -15.73
N GLY A 623 9.12 25.83 -15.56
CA GLY A 623 9.23 26.84 -16.60
C GLY A 623 10.70 27.06 -16.98
N LYS A 624 10.88 27.89 -18.00
CA LYS A 624 12.17 28.20 -18.62
C LYS A 624 13.28 28.48 -17.57
N PRO A 625 14.48 27.89 -17.70
CA PRO A 625 15.61 28.26 -16.87
C PRO A 625 16.16 29.63 -17.34
N GLY A 626 16.04 30.64 -16.49
CA GLY A 626 16.90 31.83 -16.57
C GLY A 626 18.36 31.47 -16.21
N PRO A 627 19.33 32.31 -16.61
CA PRO A 627 20.74 32.04 -16.37
C PRO A 627 21.05 31.96 -14.86
N ARG A 628 21.85 30.98 -14.50
CA ARG A 628 22.38 30.82 -13.13
C ARG A 628 23.53 31.82 -12.93
N PRO A 629 23.50 32.70 -11.93
CA PRO A 629 24.73 33.29 -11.42
C PRO A 629 25.46 32.26 -10.54
N ALA A 630 26.79 32.37 -10.56
CA ALA A 630 27.73 31.49 -9.89
C ALA A 630 27.55 31.45 -8.37
N CYS A 631 27.99 30.33 -7.77
CA CYS A 631 28.26 30.26 -6.34
C CYS A 631 29.23 31.36 -5.92
N SER A 632 28.87 32.12 -4.88
CA SER A 632 29.80 32.46 -3.80
C SER A 632 29.03 32.68 -2.49
N PRO A 633 29.67 32.42 -1.33
CA PRO A 633 29.03 32.41 -0.02
C PRO A 633 29.29 33.73 0.73
N GLN A 634 28.25 34.47 1.09
CA GLN A 634 28.33 35.54 2.09
C GLN A 634 26.93 35.90 2.60
N LEU A 635 26.74 35.71 3.92
CA LEU A 635 26.03 36.52 4.93
C LEU A 635 24.82 37.38 4.51
N THR A 636 23.70 37.28 5.24
CA THR A 636 23.31 38.22 6.34
C THR A 636 21.93 37.88 6.89
N LEU A 637 21.81 37.98 8.23
CA LEU A 637 20.60 38.05 9.04
C LEU A 637 19.64 39.11 8.51
N TRP A 638 18.33 38.84 8.52
CA TRP A 638 17.24 39.68 9.06
C TRP A 638 16.04 38.79 9.38
#